data_AF-B5W3V8-F1
#
_entry.id   AF-B5W3V8-F1
#
_cell.length_a   1.000
_cell.length_b   1.000
_cell.length_c   1.000
_cell.angle_alpha   90.00
_cell.angle_beta   90.00
_cell.angle_gamma   90.00
#
_symmetry.space_group_name_H-M   'P 1'
#
loop_
_entity.id
_entity.type
_entity.pdbx_description
1 polymer ?
#
loop_
_entity_poly.entity_id
_entity_poly.type
_entity_poly.pdbx_seq_one_letter_code
_entity_poly.pdbx_strand_id
1 'polypeptide(L)'
;MNILGIADSNLEPVDYSDILNKIIQQITQQQPFKISQNKNHLIIDLETITEQLIKQNIANPISSKGIIKSATVNFNSNTQNIFNQQIRQIRDLLKDKLQELARDNNHPDINSLTHSFIRTLQQINNQKFDLYYNFPAIQNVKTSELETRVNENVGSHSILKFHKLTISVRNINQFTQDLKQGLRNYIEEKLDQESSEDVEDTLEILDNLTNDKSSDFYKLQKVVDSESLGKLKKHAKICYLEYLAANLATNNNPDLVYLQDLIRRLKDMVAYIYDHDKQDGDYRVSYGGETINYRDWFSRSEVFDSLPIIPIISESLGETTSPDGSERTFTFGLKLKFNNPVQARGGKPAFDYHLDTINPDKAEAKKPEFYQESLYYQKVLKLAFVYYFAFATHSNPDQEDYDPQSELTYNVRESFETYFLPIFQGTDEDKKSNFLQRVIKGFYKYKVLKKINILKSLLHHCLKQSTILEPQNFPIKIGIYKGILESDIDKISNGLFFNHLVESNTKECLQYITIGDSSPDTGIFCQLPGNLKIEDIRYYQTSENQQFTINYHGIDKIQKCLPVFFLPKSNPNSQQTEQIFSNIPGIIFHYNKESLNKEHDNSSVQSFIYRFTMSLLIYIILLIILEGWGLVFLPIFRLHEGSENKPFESEKFMANLSKVISHLLNNKYRANSQGLRIKNLTQSFTKGNALGSLYSVLPRKFILDQSANRPSFSLDKLALIVVSSVESDGLFKGDRQDRISTVFGEAIGIRKQSENQIVVQLLKTFSENYLSRNLYTEPSILIDVVDYLYEELGYRHFLYIAKAPFTDNLNLTKQVDNEDEFYFMSPTLIKSLQSGLPDIKIYPVFFNKYYVKKMKTLDQVSYSLKDTAKLLNLVEDPSKNVVVFFNLFNGLSVTTTNKDDRFYNGVMSYATLLNIYQGVLDDQHIREGLIHDNSLKQDILQYLTFFHFYRLEKKLVRNKIQIKLDPYDRVIGDDSLRKKSVFNHINGKANFNSLAFLSEVNSILYPQNRRRPQSDSTNNPVDQ
;
A
#
# COMPACT_ATOMS: atom_id res chain seq x y z
N MET A 1 24.19 -0.36 -20.68
CA MET A 1 24.17 1.11 -20.92
C MET A 1 22.74 1.45 -21.30
N ASN A 2 21.90 1.89 -20.34
CA ASN A 2 20.54 2.32 -20.63
C ASN A 2 20.54 3.83 -20.81
N ILE A 3 20.97 4.30 -21.99
CA ILE A 3 20.50 5.59 -22.46
C ILE A 3 19.01 5.34 -22.71
N LEU A 4 18.11 6.10 -22.06
CA LEU A 4 16.70 6.13 -22.44
C LEU A 4 16.68 6.50 -23.92
N GLY A 5 16.62 5.48 -24.77
CA GLY A 5 16.70 5.64 -26.21
C GLY A 5 15.55 6.50 -26.66
N ILE A 6 15.79 7.27 -27.71
CA ILE A 6 14.78 7.98 -28.49
C ILE A 6 13.85 6.91 -29.10
N ALA A 7 12.97 6.33 -28.29
CA ALA A 7 11.73 5.81 -28.81
C ALA A 7 10.81 7.02 -28.95
N ASP A 8 10.05 7.09 -30.04
CA ASP A 8 8.91 7.98 -30.20
C ASP A 8 7.86 7.67 -29.11
N SER A 9 8.18 8.03 -27.87
CA SER A 9 7.28 7.87 -26.74
C SER A 9 6.33 9.05 -26.77
N ASN A 10 5.03 8.80 -26.74
CA ASN A 10 4.00 9.83 -26.60
C ASN A 10 4.03 10.53 -25.21
N LEU A 11 5.07 10.29 -24.41
CA LEU A 11 5.24 10.92 -23.10
C LEU A 11 5.62 12.39 -23.24
N GLU A 12 5.17 13.19 -22.28
CA GLU A 12 5.49 14.61 -22.25
C GLU A 12 6.97 14.83 -21.90
N PRO A 13 7.74 15.56 -22.72
CA PRO A 13 9.11 15.90 -22.37
C PRO A 13 9.15 16.96 -21.26
N VAL A 14 10.14 16.86 -20.37
CA VAL A 14 10.39 17.85 -19.33
C VAL A 14 11.64 18.69 -19.62
N ASP A 15 11.58 19.97 -19.26
CA ASP A 15 12.69 20.91 -19.35
C ASP A 15 12.86 21.73 -18.05
N TYR A 16 13.83 21.31 -17.22
CA TYR A 16 14.17 22.02 -15.98
C TYR A 16 15.24 23.10 -16.17
N SER A 17 15.63 23.43 -17.41
CA SER A 17 16.79 24.31 -17.67
C SER A 17 16.65 25.68 -17.01
N ASP A 18 15.45 26.26 -17.01
CA ASP A 18 15.20 27.58 -16.43
C ASP A 18 15.34 27.59 -14.89
N ILE A 19 14.69 26.64 -14.20
CA ILE A 19 14.79 26.54 -12.73
C ILE A 19 16.22 26.23 -12.28
N LEU A 20 16.95 25.38 -13.00
CA LEU A 20 18.33 25.03 -12.68
C LEU A 20 19.30 26.20 -12.93
N ASN A 21 19.14 26.95 -14.02
CA ASN A 21 19.93 28.16 -14.26
C ASN A 21 19.72 29.20 -13.16
N LYS A 22 18.47 29.38 -12.70
CA LYS A 22 18.17 30.31 -11.61
C LYS A 22 18.76 29.83 -10.28
N ILE A 23 18.74 28.53 -10.01
CA ILE A 23 19.45 27.94 -8.84
C ILE A 23 20.95 28.25 -8.92
N ILE A 24 21.59 28.04 -10.07
CA ILE A 24 23.01 28.34 -10.31
C ILE A 24 23.33 29.81 -10.03
N GLN A 25 22.49 30.73 -10.53
CA GLN A 25 22.65 32.17 -10.28
C GLN A 25 22.56 32.50 -8.79
N GLN A 26 21.59 31.93 -8.06
CA GLN A 26 21.43 32.17 -6.63
C GLN A 26 22.58 31.59 -5.80
N ILE A 27 23.11 30.41 -6.14
CA ILE A 27 24.28 29.84 -5.44
C ILE A 27 25.52 30.71 -5.64
N THR A 28 25.69 31.30 -6.83
CA THR A 28 26.82 32.20 -7.10
C THR A 28 26.79 33.44 -6.20
N GLN A 29 25.60 33.99 -5.97
CA GLN A 29 25.37 35.25 -5.23
C GLN A 29 25.35 35.09 -3.70
N GLN A 30 25.18 33.87 -3.19
CA GLN A 30 24.95 33.62 -1.77
C GLN A 30 25.99 32.64 -1.20
N GLN A 31 26.28 32.75 0.09
CA GLN A 31 27.08 31.75 0.82
C GLN A 31 26.13 30.88 1.66
N PRO A 32 25.74 29.67 1.19
CA PRO A 32 24.76 28.84 1.89
C PRO A 32 25.32 28.14 3.13
N PHE A 33 26.64 28.14 3.33
CA PHE A 33 27.31 27.43 4.42
C PHE A 33 27.83 28.37 5.51
N LYS A 34 27.64 28.00 6.77
CA LYS A 34 28.19 28.71 7.94
C LYS A 34 28.64 27.70 8.99
N ILE A 35 29.66 28.04 9.78
CA ILE A 35 30.01 27.27 10.98
C ILE A 35 29.32 27.91 12.20
N SER A 36 28.74 27.09 13.08
CA SER A 36 28.16 27.59 14.32
C SER A 36 29.21 28.26 15.22
N GLN A 37 28.79 29.19 16.08
CA GLN A 37 29.70 29.91 16.98
C GLN A 37 30.53 28.97 17.88
N ASN A 38 29.93 27.87 18.33
CA ASN A 38 30.61 26.85 19.13
C ASN A 38 31.42 25.83 18.30
N LYS A 39 31.53 26.03 16.99
CA LYS A 39 32.26 25.19 16.02
C LYS A 39 31.84 23.71 16.00
N ASN A 40 30.68 23.38 16.55
CA ASN A 40 30.15 22.01 16.55
C ASN A 40 29.31 21.70 15.31
N HIS A 41 28.86 22.69 14.54
CA HIS A 41 27.95 22.46 13.42
C HIS A 41 28.35 23.14 12.13
N LEU A 42 28.13 22.42 11.03
CA LEU A 42 27.95 23.02 9.71
C LEU A 42 26.46 23.35 9.53
N ILE A 43 26.15 24.64 9.46
CA ILE A 43 24.81 25.18 9.23
C ILE A 43 24.65 25.45 7.74
N ILE A 44 23.55 24.94 7.17
CA ILE A 44 23.21 25.06 5.76
C ILE A 44 21.88 25.82 5.65
N ASP A 45 21.93 27.02 5.06
CA ASP A 45 20.76 27.86 4.84
C ASP A 45 20.35 27.85 3.37
N LEU A 46 19.36 27.02 3.03
CA LEU A 46 18.79 26.91 1.69
C LEU A 46 17.53 27.75 1.52
N GLU A 47 16.93 28.22 2.62
CA GLU A 47 15.69 28.99 2.58
C GLU A 47 15.87 30.30 1.82
N THR A 48 17.00 31.00 2.04
CA THR A 48 17.29 32.25 1.31
C THR A 48 17.34 32.04 -0.20
N ILE A 49 17.92 30.92 -0.66
CA ILE A 49 17.92 30.56 -2.08
C ILE A 49 16.48 30.33 -2.56
N THR A 50 15.69 29.53 -1.83
CA THR A 50 14.31 29.22 -2.22
C THR A 50 13.39 30.44 -2.20
N GLU A 51 13.51 31.33 -1.21
CA GLU A 51 12.71 32.55 -1.08
C GLU A 51 12.96 33.51 -2.24
N GLN A 52 14.20 33.59 -2.74
CA GLN A 52 14.53 34.39 -3.92
C GLN A 52 14.03 33.74 -5.21
N LEU A 53 14.10 32.41 -5.33
CA LEU A 53 13.58 31.69 -6.51
C LEU A 53 12.06 31.79 -6.64
N ILE A 54 11.34 31.72 -5.53
CA ILE A 54 9.87 31.83 -5.49
C ILE A 54 9.38 33.19 -6.01
N LYS A 55 10.21 34.24 -5.90
CA LYS A 55 9.92 35.58 -6.40
C LYS A 55 10.19 35.75 -7.90
N GLN A 56 10.87 34.79 -8.53
CA GLN A 56 11.20 34.83 -9.95
C GLN A 56 10.13 34.12 -10.78
N ASN A 57 9.92 34.60 -12.00
CA ASN A 57 9.05 33.92 -12.96
C ASN A 57 9.78 32.70 -13.53
N ILE A 58 9.39 31.48 -13.15
CA ILE A 58 10.01 30.23 -13.63
C ILE A 58 9.14 29.61 -14.71
N ALA A 59 9.73 29.31 -15.86
CA ALA A 59 9.07 28.64 -16.96
C ALA A 59 8.52 27.29 -16.51
N ASN A 60 7.31 26.95 -16.97
CA ASN A 60 6.73 25.65 -16.70
C ASN A 60 7.60 24.56 -17.38
N PRO A 61 8.16 23.59 -16.62
CA PRO A 61 8.98 22.53 -17.20
C PRO A 61 8.20 21.56 -18.11
N ILE A 62 6.87 21.70 -18.16
CA ILE A 62 5.96 20.89 -18.95
C ILE A 62 5.41 21.77 -20.07
N SER A 63 5.58 21.33 -21.32
CA SER A 63 5.30 22.15 -22.51
C SER A 63 3.87 22.02 -23.05
N SER A 64 3.21 20.87 -22.88
CA SER A 64 1.95 20.58 -23.56
C SER A 64 0.68 20.90 -22.77
N LYS A 65 -0.43 20.99 -23.54
CA LYS A 65 -1.82 21.09 -23.05
C LYS A 65 -2.46 19.72 -22.77
N GLY A 66 -1.71 18.62 -22.84
CA GLY A 66 -2.23 17.25 -22.66
C GLY A 66 -2.67 16.96 -21.22
N ILE A 67 -3.54 15.96 -21.04
CA ILE A 67 -3.96 15.48 -19.71
C ILE A 67 -2.86 14.55 -19.15
N ILE A 68 -1.82 15.16 -18.59
CA ILE A 68 -0.63 14.50 -18.04
C ILE A 68 -0.92 13.99 -16.62
N LYS A 69 -0.56 12.74 -16.35
CA LYS A 69 -0.70 12.13 -15.03
C LYS A 69 0.55 12.30 -14.19
N SER A 70 1.73 12.09 -14.78
CA SER A 70 3.03 12.32 -14.15
C SER A 70 4.07 12.73 -15.19
N ALA A 71 5.03 13.57 -14.79
CA ALA A 71 6.15 14.00 -15.62
C ALA A 71 7.34 14.35 -14.73
N THR A 72 8.49 13.70 -14.93
CA THR A 72 9.65 13.80 -14.06
C THR A 72 11.00 13.65 -14.78
N VAL A 73 11.19 12.62 -15.62
CA VAL A 73 12.53 12.27 -16.16
C VAL A 73 12.53 12.02 -17.67
N ASN A 74 11.42 12.23 -18.37
CA ASN A 74 11.39 12.12 -19.82
C ASN A 74 12.03 13.36 -20.47
N PHE A 75 13.36 13.38 -20.65
CA PHE A 75 14.07 14.49 -21.31
C PHE A 75 14.16 14.26 -22.83
N ASN A 76 14.14 15.34 -23.61
CA ASN A 76 14.58 15.26 -25.00
C ASN A 76 16.12 15.32 -25.08
N SER A 77 16.72 14.93 -26.21
CA SER A 77 18.18 14.83 -26.34
C SER A 77 18.93 16.13 -26.04
N ASN A 78 18.35 17.28 -26.39
CA ASN A 78 18.96 18.59 -26.14
C ASN A 78 18.85 18.98 -24.65
N THR A 79 17.67 18.80 -24.04
CA THR A 79 17.43 19.14 -22.63
C THR A 79 18.18 18.19 -21.70
N GLN A 80 18.36 16.92 -22.05
CA GLN A 80 19.16 15.97 -21.26
C GLN A 80 20.63 16.45 -21.12
N ASN A 81 21.24 16.92 -22.21
CA ASN A 81 22.63 17.39 -22.17
C ASN A 81 22.77 18.65 -21.31
N ILE A 82 21.85 19.61 -21.46
CA ILE A 82 21.80 20.83 -20.65
C ILE A 82 21.59 20.49 -19.17
N PHE A 83 20.63 19.61 -18.87
CA PHE A 83 20.37 19.11 -17.53
C PHE A 83 21.64 18.51 -16.90
N ASN A 84 22.31 17.60 -17.60
CA ASN A 84 23.54 16.97 -17.13
C ASN A 84 24.64 17.99 -16.79
N GLN A 85 24.81 19.01 -17.64
CA GLN A 85 25.80 20.09 -17.42
C GLN A 85 25.45 20.94 -16.21
N GLN A 86 24.20 21.38 -16.09
CA GLN A 86 23.72 22.22 -14.99
C GLN A 86 23.82 21.50 -13.64
N ILE A 87 23.49 20.21 -13.58
CA ILE A 87 23.64 19.41 -12.35
C ILE A 87 25.10 19.35 -11.90
N ARG A 88 26.05 19.15 -12.81
CA ARG A 88 27.48 19.17 -12.49
C ARG A 88 27.92 20.57 -12.05
N GLN A 89 27.46 21.61 -12.72
CA GLN A 89 27.76 22.99 -12.35
C GLN A 89 27.25 23.35 -10.95
N ILE A 90 26.03 22.92 -10.58
CA ILE A 90 25.48 23.09 -9.23
C ILE A 90 26.39 22.39 -8.20
N ARG A 91 26.79 21.14 -8.46
CA ARG A 91 27.72 20.41 -7.58
C ARG A 91 29.02 21.18 -7.42
N ASP A 92 29.63 21.61 -8.51
CA ASP A 92 30.96 22.27 -8.50
C ASP A 92 30.90 23.60 -7.76
N LEU A 93 29.88 24.43 -8.00
CA LEU A 93 29.67 25.68 -7.27
C LEU A 93 29.48 25.47 -5.77
N LEU A 94 28.67 24.48 -5.36
CA LEU A 94 28.47 24.16 -3.95
C LEU A 94 29.76 23.64 -3.31
N LYS A 95 30.52 22.82 -4.04
CA LYS A 95 31.81 22.29 -3.58
C LYS A 95 32.83 23.42 -3.38
N ASP A 96 32.90 24.36 -4.32
CA ASP A 96 33.77 25.54 -4.23
C ASP A 96 33.40 26.42 -3.03
N LYS A 97 32.12 26.70 -2.83
CA LYS A 97 31.61 27.48 -1.67
C LYS A 97 31.92 26.80 -0.34
N LEU A 98 31.83 25.47 -0.26
CA LEU A 98 32.16 24.72 0.95
C LEU A 98 33.68 24.65 1.18
N GLN A 99 34.47 24.57 0.12
CA GLN A 99 35.93 24.60 0.16
C GLN A 99 36.47 25.98 0.58
N GLU A 100 35.82 27.07 0.15
CA GLU A 100 36.06 28.43 0.63
C GLU A 100 35.83 28.52 2.14
N LEU A 101 34.66 28.06 2.62
CA LEU A 101 34.36 28.02 4.06
C LEU A 101 35.38 27.20 4.86
N ALA A 102 35.85 26.07 4.32
CA ALA A 102 36.88 25.26 4.96
C ALA A 102 38.19 26.03 5.14
N ARG A 103 38.66 26.71 4.08
CA ARG A 103 39.88 27.53 4.12
C ARG A 103 39.75 28.69 5.10
N ASP A 104 38.63 29.39 5.08
CA ASP A 104 38.33 30.51 5.99
C ASP A 104 38.31 30.08 7.47
N ASN A 105 38.12 28.79 7.74
CA ASN A 105 38.08 28.22 9.08
C ASN A 105 39.31 27.34 9.39
N ASN A 106 40.43 27.55 8.70
CA ASN A 106 41.71 26.86 8.91
C ASN A 106 41.67 25.33 8.69
N HIS A 107 40.79 24.87 7.80
CA HIS A 107 40.81 23.48 7.33
C HIS A 107 41.41 23.42 5.91
N PRO A 108 42.33 22.48 5.62
CA PRO A 108 42.95 22.36 4.30
C PRO A 108 41.94 22.02 3.19
N ASP A 109 40.93 21.21 3.52
CA ASP A 109 39.92 20.72 2.59
C ASP A 109 38.57 20.48 3.27
N ILE A 110 37.56 20.21 2.44
CA ILE A 110 36.20 19.85 2.90
C ILE A 110 36.23 18.63 3.83
N ASN A 111 37.10 17.65 3.58
CA ASN A 111 37.19 16.43 4.39
C ASN A 111 37.64 16.74 5.81
N SER A 112 38.68 17.56 5.99
CA SER A 112 39.16 18.00 7.30
C SER A 112 38.09 18.78 8.05
N LEU A 113 37.37 19.69 7.37
CA LEU A 113 36.26 20.43 7.97
C LEU A 113 35.16 19.47 8.43
N THR A 114 34.68 18.60 7.55
CA THR A 114 33.57 17.69 7.82
C THR A 114 33.93 16.63 8.86
N HIS A 115 35.19 16.20 8.93
CA HIS A 115 35.71 15.30 9.97
C HIS A 115 35.59 15.87 11.39
N SER A 116 35.62 17.20 11.55
CA SER A 116 35.43 17.84 12.86
C SER A 116 34.04 17.58 13.47
N PHE A 117 33.05 17.28 12.63
CA PHE A 117 31.66 17.01 13.01
C PHE A 117 31.33 15.52 13.21
N ILE A 118 32.30 14.62 12.99
CA ILE A 118 32.10 13.16 13.11
C ILE A 118 32.46 12.70 14.53
N ARG A 119 31.73 11.72 15.04
CA ARG A 119 32.10 10.97 16.26
C ARG A 119 31.93 9.46 16.02
N THR A 120 32.56 8.61 16.82
CA THR A 120 32.20 7.19 16.85
C THR A 120 30.88 6.99 17.61
N LEU A 121 30.16 5.89 17.37
CA LEU A 121 28.96 5.58 18.16
C LEU A 121 29.29 5.39 19.64
N GLN A 122 30.49 4.90 19.97
CA GLN A 122 30.97 4.78 21.36
C GLN A 122 31.25 6.15 22.00
N GLN A 123 31.81 7.11 21.27
CA GLN A 123 32.02 8.47 21.77
C GLN A 123 30.70 9.16 22.05
N ILE A 124 29.73 9.04 21.13
CA ILE A 124 28.36 9.54 21.33
C ILE A 124 27.71 8.89 22.56
N ASN A 125 27.97 7.60 22.79
CA ASN A 125 27.49 6.84 23.95
C ASN A 125 28.10 7.35 25.27
N ASN A 126 29.42 7.49 25.32
CA ASN A 126 30.14 7.89 26.52
C ASN A 126 29.86 9.34 26.95
N GLN A 127 29.57 10.22 25.98
CA GLN A 127 29.28 11.64 26.24
C GLN A 127 27.85 11.88 26.75
N LYS A 128 26.99 10.84 26.81
CA LYS A 128 25.60 10.91 27.29
C LYS A 128 24.82 12.11 26.74
N PHE A 129 24.96 12.38 25.45
CA PHE A 129 24.17 13.42 24.80
C PHE A 129 22.68 13.18 24.96
N ASP A 130 21.88 14.23 24.84
CA ASP A 130 20.44 14.08 24.94
C ASP A 130 19.91 13.04 23.93
N LEU A 131 20.42 12.99 22.71
CA LEU A 131 19.98 12.00 21.70
C LEU A 131 20.70 10.65 21.78
N TYR A 132 21.21 10.31 22.96
CA TYR A 132 21.89 9.06 23.25
C TYR A 132 20.97 7.83 23.13
N TYR A 133 21.48 6.78 22.47
CA TYR A 133 20.85 5.46 22.41
C TYR A 133 21.77 4.38 22.99
N ASN A 134 21.25 3.58 23.92
CA ASN A 134 22.04 2.67 24.73
C ASN A 134 22.22 1.26 24.16
N PHE A 135 21.86 1.03 22.89
CA PHE A 135 21.99 -0.24 22.17
C PHE A 135 21.68 -1.49 23.02
N PRO A 136 20.48 -1.56 23.64
CA PRO A 136 20.20 -2.57 24.65
C PRO A 136 20.19 -3.98 24.05
N ALA A 137 20.81 -4.92 24.74
CA ALA A 137 20.62 -6.34 24.51
C ALA A 137 19.20 -6.74 24.91
N ILE A 138 18.58 -7.63 24.14
CA ILE A 138 17.25 -8.12 24.44
C ILE A 138 17.29 -9.63 24.64
N GLN A 139 17.11 -10.02 25.89
CA GLN A 139 17.24 -11.41 26.34
C GLN A 139 15.89 -12.12 26.36
N ASN A 140 15.92 -13.46 26.34
CA ASN A 140 14.77 -14.32 26.56
C ASN A 140 13.60 -14.06 25.61
N VAL A 141 13.89 -13.81 24.33
CA VAL A 141 12.86 -13.68 23.30
C VAL A 141 12.32 -15.07 23.00
N LYS A 142 11.05 -15.30 23.35
CA LYS A 142 10.41 -16.61 23.18
C LYS A 142 9.40 -16.61 22.04
N THR A 143 9.44 -17.66 21.22
CA THR A 143 8.55 -17.87 20.08
C THR A 143 8.01 -19.31 20.09
N SER A 144 6.86 -19.54 19.48
CA SER A 144 6.24 -20.87 19.45
C SER A 144 5.61 -21.21 18.11
N GLU A 145 5.48 -22.50 17.83
CA GLU A 145 4.82 -22.99 16.63
C GLU A 145 3.33 -23.23 16.85
N LEU A 146 2.57 -23.07 15.77
CA LEU A 146 1.14 -23.29 15.69
C LEU A 146 0.83 -24.44 14.74
N GLU A 147 -0.35 -25.01 14.93
CA GLU A 147 -0.97 -25.94 13.99
C GLU A 147 -2.46 -25.65 13.82
N THR A 148 -3.01 -26.13 12.70
CA THR A 148 -4.45 -26.29 12.49
C THR A 148 -4.82 -27.76 12.68
N ARG A 149 -6.06 -28.01 13.10
CA ARG A 149 -6.60 -29.36 13.30
C ARG A 149 -7.92 -29.49 12.55
N VAL A 150 -8.17 -30.65 11.97
CA VAL A 150 -9.38 -30.96 11.20
C VAL A 150 -10.29 -31.82 12.08
N ASN A 151 -11.61 -31.66 11.96
CA ASN A 151 -12.64 -32.45 12.68
C ASN A 151 -12.72 -32.25 14.21
N GLU A 152 -12.31 -31.09 14.73
CA GLU A 152 -12.64 -30.69 16.11
C GLU A 152 -13.94 -29.87 16.12
N ASN A 153 -14.90 -30.23 16.98
CA ASN A 153 -16.14 -29.46 17.14
C ASN A 153 -16.05 -28.41 18.27
N VAL A 154 -14.99 -28.47 19.10
CA VAL A 154 -14.80 -27.59 20.27
C VAL A 154 -13.43 -26.94 20.25
N GLY A 155 -13.39 -25.63 20.00
CA GLY A 155 -12.17 -24.83 19.93
C GLY A 155 -11.71 -24.24 21.27
N SER A 156 -12.11 -24.81 22.41
CA SER A 156 -11.81 -24.26 23.75
C SER A 156 -10.31 -24.18 24.07
N HIS A 157 -9.50 -25.01 23.42
CA HIS A 157 -8.04 -25.01 23.55
C HIS A 157 -7.33 -24.15 22.48
N SER A 158 -8.07 -23.63 21.50
CA SER A 158 -7.46 -22.78 20.48
C SER A 158 -6.98 -21.46 21.07
N ILE A 159 -5.86 -20.95 20.53
CA ILE A 159 -5.29 -19.66 20.94
C ILE A 159 -5.63 -18.55 19.95
N LEU A 160 -5.89 -18.92 18.69
CA LEU A 160 -6.33 -18.01 17.64
C LEU A 160 -7.55 -18.58 16.90
N LYS A 161 -8.31 -17.66 16.31
CA LYS A 161 -9.51 -17.89 15.50
C LYS A 161 -9.43 -17.07 14.21
N PHE A 162 -9.73 -17.69 13.07
CA PHE A 162 -9.71 -17.08 11.74
C PHE A 162 -11.01 -17.40 11.00
N HIS A 163 -11.62 -16.39 10.39
CA HIS A 163 -12.72 -16.62 9.46
C HIS A 163 -12.19 -16.49 8.03
N LYS A 164 -12.32 -17.57 7.26
CA LYS A 164 -11.91 -17.66 5.86
C LYS A 164 -13.13 -17.45 4.96
N LEU A 165 -12.94 -16.72 3.86
CA LEU A 165 -13.89 -16.60 2.75
C LEU A 165 -13.26 -17.22 1.52
N THR A 166 -13.98 -18.11 0.86
CA THR A 166 -13.62 -18.65 -0.46
C THR A 166 -14.70 -18.29 -1.46
N ILE A 167 -14.33 -17.63 -2.55
CA ILE A 167 -15.23 -17.26 -3.65
C ILE A 167 -14.84 -18.12 -4.86
N SER A 168 -15.75 -18.93 -5.37
CA SER A 168 -15.51 -19.77 -6.55
C SER A 168 -16.48 -19.37 -7.67
N VAL A 169 -15.98 -19.17 -8.89
CA VAL A 169 -16.76 -18.85 -10.10
C VAL A 169 -16.49 -19.93 -11.13
N ARG A 170 -17.55 -20.54 -11.65
CA ARG A 170 -17.51 -21.72 -12.52
C ARG A 170 -17.97 -21.38 -13.94
N ASN A 171 -17.67 -22.26 -14.89
CA ASN A 171 -17.95 -22.15 -16.33
C ASN A 171 -17.31 -20.91 -17.00
N ILE A 172 -16.15 -20.49 -16.51
CA ILE A 172 -15.43 -19.29 -17.00
C ILE A 172 -15.00 -19.48 -18.46
N ASN A 173 -14.49 -20.67 -18.81
CA ASN A 173 -14.08 -21.04 -20.16
C ASN A 173 -15.22 -21.03 -21.19
N GLN A 174 -16.46 -21.22 -20.74
CA GLN A 174 -17.66 -21.27 -21.57
C GLN A 174 -18.33 -19.89 -21.74
N PHE A 175 -17.96 -18.91 -20.92
CA PHE A 175 -18.60 -17.59 -20.85
C PHE A 175 -18.76 -16.90 -22.21
N THR A 176 -17.72 -16.90 -23.04
CA THR A 176 -17.74 -16.25 -24.35
C THR A 176 -18.81 -16.86 -25.25
N GLN A 177 -18.93 -18.19 -25.22
CA GLN A 177 -19.93 -18.92 -26.00
C GLN A 177 -21.33 -18.69 -25.44
N ASP A 178 -21.49 -18.66 -24.12
CA ASP A 178 -22.79 -18.40 -23.48
C ASP A 178 -23.27 -16.96 -23.73
N LEU A 179 -22.36 -15.99 -23.69
CA LEU A 179 -22.66 -14.60 -24.04
C LEU A 179 -23.09 -14.47 -25.50
N LYS A 180 -22.36 -15.14 -26.40
CA LYS A 180 -22.69 -15.18 -27.84
C LYS A 180 -24.05 -15.83 -28.06
N GLN A 181 -24.33 -16.98 -27.45
CA GLN A 181 -25.61 -17.67 -27.60
C GLN A 181 -26.76 -16.85 -27.02
N GLY A 182 -26.56 -16.18 -25.88
CA GLY A 182 -27.55 -15.28 -25.31
C GLY A 182 -27.92 -14.11 -26.25
N LEU A 183 -26.94 -13.57 -27.00
CA LEU A 183 -27.19 -12.58 -28.03
C LEU A 183 -27.91 -13.16 -29.24
N ARG A 184 -27.51 -14.35 -29.73
CA ARG A 184 -28.19 -15.03 -30.84
C ARG A 184 -29.67 -15.24 -30.56
N ASN A 185 -29.99 -15.79 -29.39
CA ASN A 185 -31.37 -15.99 -28.97
C ASN A 185 -32.16 -14.67 -28.92
N TYR A 186 -31.52 -13.57 -28.50
CA TYR A 186 -32.16 -12.26 -28.47
C TYR A 186 -32.39 -11.66 -29.86
N ILE A 187 -31.43 -11.83 -30.78
CA ILE A 187 -31.56 -11.40 -32.18
C ILE A 187 -32.68 -12.18 -32.86
N GLU A 188 -32.70 -13.50 -32.72
CA GLU A 188 -33.76 -14.36 -33.26
C GLU A 188 -35.15 -14.01 -32.68
N GLU A 189 -35.23 -13.67 -31.38
CA GLU A 189 -36.46 -13.20 -30.74
C GLU A 189 -36.91 -11.82 -31.26
N LYS A 190 -35.98 -10.93 -31.59
CA LYS A 190 -36.27 -9.54 -31.99
C LYS A 190 -36.52 -9.35 -33.48
N LEU A 191 -35.90 -10.17 -34.31
CA LEU A 191 -36.01 -10.16 -35.77
C LEU A 191 -36.94 -11.28 -36.27
N ASP A 192 -37.84 -11.77 -35.42
CA ASP A 192 -38.77 -12.87 -35.73
C ASP A 192 -39.68 -12.60 -36.94
N GLN A 193 -39.84 -11.33 -37.31
CA GLN A 193 -40.64 -10.83 -38.44
C GLN A 193 -39.80 -10.41 -39.66
N GLU A 194 -38.47 -10.43 -39.58
CA GLU A 194 -37.57 -10.09 -40.69
C GLU A 194 -37.29 -11.31 -41.59
N SER A 195 -36.63 -11.10 -42.74
CA SER A 195 -36.30 -12.21 -43.63
C SER A 195 -35.22 -13.11 -43.02
N SER A 196 -35.20 -14.40 -43.42
CA SER A 196 -34.17 -15.32 -42.96
C SER A 196 -32.76 -14.89 -43.39
N GLU A 197 -32.64 -14.18 -44.51
CA GLU A 197 -31.37 -13.63 -45.03
C GLU A 197 -30.88 -12.49 -44.13
N ASP A 198 -31.76 -11.57 -43.70
CA ASP A 198 -31.39 -10.47 -42.80
C ASP A 198 -30.95 -10.97 -41.41
N VAL A 199 -31.58 -12.04 -40.91
CA VAL A 199 -31.18 -12.68 -39.64
C VAL A 199 -29.82 -13.36 -39.78
N GLU A 200 -29.57 -14.09 -40.88
CA GLU A 200 -28.29 -14.74 -41.15
C GLU A 200 -27.15 -13.71 -41.28
N ASP A 201 -27.35 -12.62 -42.03
CA ASP A 201 -26.39 -11.52 -42.19
C ASP A 201 -26.06 -10.87 -40.83
N THR A 202 -27.09 -10.62 -40.01
CA THR A 202 -26.92 -10.05 -38.66
C THR A 202 -26.11 -10.97 -37.75
N LEU A 203 -26.35 -12.28 -37.83
CA LEU A 203 -25.60 -13.30 -37.07
C LEU A 203 -24.14 -13.42 -37.55
N GLU A 204 -23.86 -13.22 -38.84
CA GLU A 204 -22.49 -13.15 -39.37
C GLU A 204 -21.75 -11.93 -38.83
N ILE A 205 -22.40 -10.77 -38.73
CA ILE A 205 -21.83 -9.57 -38.09
C ILE A 205 -21.49 -9.84 -36.62
N LEU A 206 -22.37 -10.49 -35.86
CA LEU A 206 -22.08 -10.89 -34.48
C LEU A 206 -20.84 -11.78 -34.38
N ASP A 207 -20.71 -12.76 -35.28
CA ASP A 207 -19.56 -13.67 -35.33
C ASP A 207 -18.26 -12.90 -35.59
N ASN A 208 -18.27 -11.90 -36.48
CA ASN A 208 -17.13 -11.02 -36.73
C ASN A 208 -16.75 -10.19 -35.49
N LEU A 209 -17.73 -9.60 -34.79
CA LEU A 209 -17.47 -8.80 -33.58
C LEU A 209 -16.88 -9.63 -32.43
N THR A 210 -17.24 -10.91 -32.31
CA THR A 210 -16.65 -11.79 -31.27
C THR A 210 -15.14 -12.00 -31.42
N ASN A 211 -14.60 -11.80 -32.63
CA ASN A 211 -13.17 -11.94 -32.93
C ASN A 211 -12.40 -10.60 -32.87
N ASP A 212 -13.11 -9.47 -32.83
CA ASP A 212 -12.51 -8.14 -32.78
C ASP A 212 -12.27 -7.68 -31.32
N LYS A 213 -11.02 -7.44 -30.95
CA LYS A 213 -10.61 -6.96 -29.60
C LYS A 213 -11.01 -5.51 -29.32
N SER A 214 -11.46 -4.77 -30.33
CA SER A 214 -11.97 -3.41 -30.20
C SER A 214 -13.49 -3.32 -30.13
N SER A 215 -14.19 -4.46 -30.34
CA SER A 215 -15.65 -4.52 -30.35
C SER A 215 -16.27 -4.27 -28.98
N ASP A 216 -17.54 -3.85 -29.00
CA ASP A 216 -18.35 -3.70 -27.78
C ASP A 216 -18.57 -5.03 -27.05
N PHE A 217 -18.60 -6.15 -27.79
CA PHE A 217 -18.62 -7.49 -27.22
C PHE A 217 -17.41 -7.73 -26.32
N TYR A 218 -16.19 -7.46 -26.83
CA TYR A 218 -14.95 -7.62 -26.06
C TYR A 218 -14.87 -6.62 -24.90
N LYS A 219 -15.34 -5.37 -25.10
CA LYS A 219 -15.42 -4.37 -24.02
C LYS A 219 -16.29 -4.85 -22.86
N LEU A 220 -17.48 -5.41 -23.13
CA LEU A 220 -18.35 -5.97 -22.09
C LEU A 220 -17.70 -7.17 -21.37
N GLN A 221 -17.12 -8.11 -22.12
CA GLN A 221 -16.40 -9.25 -21.57
C GLN A 221 -15.29 -8.79 -20.61
N LYS A 222 -14.54 -7.75 -20.97
CA LYS A 222 -13.49 -7.16 -20.14
C LYS A 222 -14.03 -6.53 -18.84
N VAL A 223 -15.20 -5.89 -18.88
CA VAL A 223 -15.84 -5.34 -17.67
C VAL A 223 -16.22 -6.45 -16.72
N VAL A 224 -16.89 -7.49 -17.23
CA VAL A 224 -17.26 -8.66 -16.43
C VAL A 224 -16.00 -9.32 -15.86
N ASP A 225 -14.93 -9.41 -16.65
CA ASP A 225 -13.65 -9.95 -16.21
C ASP A 225 -13.06 -9.19 -15.03
N SER A 226 -12.92 -7.86 -15.14
CA SER A 226 -12.13 -7.08 -14.19
C SER A 226 -12.90 -6.57 -12.97
N GLU A 227 -14.23 -6.58 -12.98
CA GLU A 227 -15.03 -5.89 -11.95
C GLU A 227 -15.99 -6.82 -11.19
N SER A 228 -16.23 -8.05 -11.67
CA SER A 228 -17.14 -9.00 -11.02
C SER A 228 -16.70 -9.36 -9.61
N LEU A 229 -15.40 -9.55 -9.37
CA LEU A 229 -14.87 -9.86 -8.05
C LEU A 229 -15.16 -8.75 -7.02
N GLY A 230 -15.11 -7.48 -7.43
CA GLY A 230 -15.47 -6.34 -6.59
C GLY A 230 -16.93 -6.43 -6.12
N LYS A 231 -17.84 -6.79 -7.02
CA LYS A 231 -19.25 -7.02 -6.69
C LYS A 231 -19.43 -8.26 -5.79
N LEU A 232 -18.70 -9.36 -6.05
CA LEU A 232 -18.75 -10.58 -5.24
C LEU A 232 -18.30 -10.31 -3.80
N LYS A 233 -17.21 -9.55 -3.63
CA LYS A 233 -16.74 -9.07 -2.33
C LYS A 233 -17.81 -8.23 -1.62
N LYS A 234 -18.53 -7.36 -2.34
CA LYS A 234 -19.65 -6.58 -1.78
C LYS A 234 -20.79 -7.48 -1.28
N HIS A 235 -21.19 -8.48 -2.06
CA HIS A 235 -22.24 -9.43 -1.67
C HIS A 235 -21.80 -10.33 -0.50
N ALA A 236 -20.55 -10.80 -0.49
CA ALA A 236 -19.99 -11.61 0.58
C ALA A 236 -19.98 -10.91 1.95
N LYS A 237 -19.94 -9.56 1.99
CA LYS A 237 -20.14 -8.79 3.23
C LYS A 237 -21.53 -9.04 3.83
N ILE A 238 -22.56 -9.18 3.01
CA ILE A 238 -23.93 -9.48 3.48
C ILE A 238 -24.00 -10.94 3.94
N CYS A 239 -23.54 -11.90 3.13
CA CYS A 239 -23.54 -13.33 3.48
C CYS A 239 -22.80 -13.62 4.79
N TYR A 240 -21.70 -12.91 5.06
CA TYR A 240 -20.98 -13.09 6.32
C TYR A 240 -21.75 -12.53 7.54
N LEU A 241 -22.55 -11.47 7.39
CA LEU A 241 -23.43 -11.03 8.46
C LEU A 241 -24.56 -12.04 8.70
N GLU A 242 -25.11 -12.64 7.64
CA GLU A 242 -26.10 -13.71 7.73
C GLU A 242 -25.55 -14.97 8.40
N TYR A 243 -24.32 -15.35 8.04
CA TYR A 243 -23.57 -16.42 8.71
C TYR A 243 -23.48 -16.20 10.22
N LEU A 244 -23.13 -14.98 10.65
CA LEU A 244 -23.08 -14.64 12.08
C LEU A 244 -24.47 -14.62 12.72
N ALA A 245 -25.50 -14.16 12.01
CA ALA A 245 -26.88 -14.12 12.50
C ALA A 245 -27.46 -15.52 12.72
N ALA A 246 -27.26 -16.43 11.76
CA ALA A 246 -27.68 -17.83 11.87
C ALA A 246 -27.06 -18.53 13.09
N ASN A 247 -25.77 -18.27 13.34
CA ASN A 247 -25.06 -18.81 14.50
C ASN A 247 -25.39 -18.12 15.84
N LEU A 248 -26.08 -16.96 15.81
CA LEU A 248 -26.57 -16.25 17.01
C LEU A 248 -28.02 -16.60 17.35
N ALA A 249 -28.82 -16.99 16.35
CA ALA A 249 -30.24 -17.31 16.49
C ALA A 249 -30.53 -18.46 17.46
N THR A 250 -29.53 -19.30 17.74
CA THR A 250 -29.60 -20.41 18.70
C THR A 250 -29.80 -19.97 20.16
N ASN A 251 -29.61 -18.69 20.50
CA ASN A 251 -29.59 -18.18 21.88
C ASN A 251 -30.77 -17.26 22.26
N ASN A 252 -31.81 -17.10 21.42
CA ASN A 252 -32.98 -16.22 21.67
C ASN A 252 -32.61 -14.82 22.22
N ASN A 253 -31.56 -14.20 21.69
CA ASN A 253 -31.09 -12.90 22.16
C ASN A 253 -31.90 -11.76 21.49
N PRO A 254 -32.60 -10.90 22.25
CA PRO A 254 -33.41 -9.81 21.68
C PRO A 254 -32.58 -8.80 20.87
N ASP A 255 -31.29 -8.65 21.18
CA ASP A 255 -30.39 -7.74 20.46
C ASP A 255 -30.08 -8.20 19.02
N LEU A 256 -30.38 -9.46 18.67
CA LEU A 256 -30.21 -10.02 17.32
C LEU A 256 -30.95 -9.19 16.27
N VAL A 257 -32.04 -8.54 16.67
CA VAL A 257 -32.84 -7.70 15.79
C VAL A 257 -32.02 -6.60 15.12
N TYR A 258 -31.02 -6.02 15.78
CA TYR A 258 -30.19 -4.97 15.19
C TYR A 258 -29.29 -5.50 14.07
N LEU A 259 -28.86 -6.77 14.15
CA LEU A 259 -28.11 -7.42 13.08
C LEU A 259 -29.03 -7.78 11.92
N GLN A 260 -30.22 -8.31 12.22
CA GLN A 260 -31.24 -8.64 11.22
C GLN A 260 -31.69 -7.38 10.45
N ASP A 261 -31.92 -6.27 11.16
CA ASP A 261 -32.29 -4.99 10.57
C ASP A 261 -31.18 -4.43 9.69
N LEU A 262 -29.91 -4.51 10.12
CA LEU A 262 -28.78 -4.12 9.28
C LEU A 262 -28.70 -4.96 8.00
N ILE A 263 -28.83 -6.29 8.09
CA ILE A 263 -28.82 -7.19 6.92
C ILE A 263 -29.96 -6.82 5.97
N ARG A 264 -31.18 -6.68 6.49
CA ARG A 264 -32.37 -6.30 5.73
C ARG A 264 -32.16 -4.99 5.00
N ARG A 265 -31.68 -3.94 5.68
CA ARG A 265 -31.43 -2.61 5.08
C ARG A 265 -30.35 -2.64 4.00
N LEU A 266 -29.31 -3.47 4.17
CA LEU A 266 -28.30 -3.65 3.12
C LEU A 266 -28.89 -4.35 1.90
N LYS A 267 -29.77 -5.33 2.08
CA LYS A 267 -30.52 -5.96 0.98
C LYS A 267 -31.49 -4.98 0.31
N ASP A 268 -32.25 -4.21 1.08
CA ASP A 268 -33.17 -3.19 0.57
C ASP A 268 -32.42 -2.14 -0.26
N MET A 269 -31.22 -1.75 0.19
CA MET A 269 -30.34 -0.83 -0.52
C MET A 269 -29.83 -1.44 -1.84
N VAL A 270 -29.43 -2.71 -1.85
CA VAL A 270 -29.03 -3.44 -3.07
C VAL A 270 -30.21 -3.56 -4.03
N ALA A 271 -31.38 -3.97 -3.55
CA ALA A 271 -32.60 -4.10 -4.34
C ALA A 271 -33.05 -2.76 -4.94
N TYR A 272 -32.94 -1.65 -4.19
CA TYR A 272 -33.23 -0.31 -4.71
C TYR A 272 -32.30 0.06 -5.87
N ILE A 273 -30.99 -0.18 -5.75
CA ILE A 273 -30.01 0.20 -6.78
C ILE A 273 -30.16 -0.63 -8.07
N TYR A 274 -30.48 -1.91 -7.92
CA TYR A 274 -30.69 -2.84 -9.03
C TYR A 274 -32.17 -3.00 -9.39
N ASP A 275 -33.00 -2.01 -9.09
CA ASP A 275 -34.37 -1.99 -9.56
C ASP A 275 -34.39 -1.62 -11.04
N HIS A 276 -34.62 -2.62 -11.89
CA HIS A 276 -34.60 -2.50 -13.35
C HIS A 276 -35.87 -1.86 -13.93
N ASP A 277 -36.93 -1.69 -13.14
CA ASP A 277 -38.14 -0.97 -13.56
C ASP A 277 -37.92 0.55 -13.57
N LYS A 278 -36.82 1.02 -12.97
CA LYS A 278 -36.45 2.44 -12.90
C LYS A 278 -35.42 2.84 -13.94
N GLN A 279 -35.60 4.01 -14.53
CA GLN A 279 -34.68 4.60 -15.48
C GLN A 279 -33.44 5.18 -14.79
N ASP A 280 -32.36 5.38 -15.54
CA ASP A 280 -31.11 5.92 -14.99
C ASP A 280 -31.28 7.31 -14.34
N GLY A 281 -32.16 8.14 -14.93
CA GLY A 281 -32.49 9.47 -14.40
C GLY A 281 -33.06 9.45 -12.98
N ASP A 282 -33.73 8.37 -12.58
CA ASP A 282 -34.35 8.24 -11.25
C ASP A 282 -33.30 8.17 -10.12
N TYR A 283 -32.05 7.86 -10.45
CA TYR A 283 -30.94 7.74 -9.50
C TYR A 283 -30.07 8.99 -9.42
N ARG A 284 -30.34 10.00 -10.25
CA ARG A 284 -29.57 11.25 -10.29
C ARG A 284 -29.97 12.15 -9.15
N VAL A 285 -28.99 12.59 -8.38
CA VAL A 285 -29.15 13.53 -7.27
C VAL A 285 -28.07 14.58 -7.30
N SER A 286 -28.35 15.75 -6.73
CA SER A 286 -27.41 16.86 -6.69
C SER A 286 -27.31 17.51 -5.32
N TYR A 287 -26.13 18.04 -5.00
CA TYR A 287 -25.88 18.88 -3.81
C TYR A 287 -24.58 19.69 -4.01
N GLY A 288 -24.58 20.95 -3.62
CA GLY A 288 -23.41 21.83 -3.74
C GLY A 288 -22.92 22.02 -5.18
N GLY A 289 -23.83 22.01 -6.15
CA GLY A 289 -23.51 22.13 -7.59
C GLY A 289 -22.99 20.86 -8.25
N GLU A 290 -22.76 19.78 -7.49
CA GLU A 290 -22.32 18.49 -8.00
C GLU A 290 -23.51 17.54 -8.20
N THR A 291 -23.44 16.71 -9.24
CA THR A 291 -24.46 15.68 -9.52
C THR A 291 -23.80 14.31 -9.54
N ILE A 292 -24.45 13.32 -8.91
CA ILE A 292 -24.04 11.92 -9.00
C ILE A 292 -25.23 11.05 -9.36
N ASN A 293 -24.94 9.90 -9.96
CA ASN A 293 -25.88 8.80 -10.09
C ASN A 293 -25.60 7.76 -9.02
N TYR A 294 -26.60 7.44 -8.18
CA TYR A 294 -26.41 6.44 -7.14
C TYR A 294 -26.14 5.05 -7.70
N ARG A 295 -26.75 4.65 -8.81
CA ARG A 295 -26.58 3.32 -9.42
C ARG A 295 -25.14 3.08 -9.88
N ASP A 296 -24.56 4.05 -10.60
CA ASP A 296 -23.15 4.01 -11.01
C ASP A 296 -22.22 3.97 -9.81
N TRP A 297 -22.52 4.78 -8.80
CA TRP A 297 -21.65 4.93 -7.65
C TRP A 297 -21.69 3.66 -6.75
N PHE A 298 -22.84 3.00 -6.65
CA PHE A 298 -23.05 1.76 -5.92
C PHE A 298 -22.51 0.50 -6.61
N SER A 299 -22.14 0.60 -7.89
CA SER A 299 -21.48 -0.50 -8.60
C SER A 299 -20.12 -0.89 -8.00
N ARG A 300 -19.47 0.04 -7.28
CA ARG A 300 -18.13 -0.11 -6.69
C ARG A 300 -18.12 -1.02 -5.44
N SER A 301 -16.97 -1.59 -5.11
CA SER A 301 -16.84 -2.60 -4.04
C SER A 301 -16.78 -2.03 -2.61
N GLU A 302 -16.34 -0.77 -2.47
CA GLU A 302 -16.01 -0.10 -1.19
C GLU A 302 -17.20 0.70 -0.64
N VAL A 303 -18.40 0.44 -1.15
CA VAL A 303 -19.57 1.27 -0.88
C VAL A 303 -19.97 1.24 0.60
N PHE A 304 -19.93 0.06 1.21
CA PHE A 304 -20.28 -0.16 2.60
C PHE A 304 -19.18 0.21 3.60
N ASP A 305 -17.97 0.53 3.14
CA ASP A 305 -16.79 0.69 4.03
C ASP A 305 -16.90 1.89 4.97
N SER A 306 -17.79 2.85 4.68
CA SER A 306 -18.11 3.97 5.57
C SER A 306 -18.95 3.55 6.78
N LEU A 307 -19.65 2.41 6.73
CA LEU A 307 -20.49 1.98 7.86
C LEU A 307 -19.66 1.70 9.12
N PRO A 308 -20.19 1.98 10.32
CA PRO A 308 -19.50 1.74 11.59
C PRO A 308 -19.29 0.25 11.89
N ILE A 309 -20.26 -0.60 11.53
CA ILE A 309 -20.19 -2.06 11.66
C ILE A 309 -20.41 -2.66 10.27
N ILE A 310 -19.36 -3.25 9.71
CA ILE A 310 -19.39 -3.92 8.41
C ILE A 310 -18.21 -4.90 8.32
N PRO A 311 -18.34 -6.02 7.59
CA PRO A 311 -17.21 -6.88 7.31
C PRO A 311 -16.19 -6.21 6.40
N ILE A 312 -14.92 -6.49 6.68
CA ILE A 312 -13.76 -6.13 5.86
C ILE A 312 -13.15 -7.43 5.37
N ILE A 313 -13.09 -7.57 4.05
CA ILE A 313 -12.39 -8.65 3.37
C ILE A 313 -10.93 -8.20 3.24
N SER A 314 -10.00 -9.04 3.71
CA SER A 314 -8.56 -8.78 3.72
C SER A 314 -7.97 -8.95 2.32
N GLU A 315 -6.65 -8.78 2.19
CA GLU A 315 -5.93 -9.09 0.95
C GLU A 315 -6.16 -10.56 0.56
N SER A 316 -6.03 -10.85 -0.75
CA SER A 316 -6.12 -12.20 -1.26
C SER A 316 -5.03 -13.06 -0.61
N LEU A 317 -5.42 -14.20 -0.05
CA LEU A 317 -4.51 -15.21 0.47
C LEU A 317 -4.06 -16.16 -0.65
N GLY A 318 -4.88 -16.31 -1.68
CA GLY A 318 -4.65 -17.22 -2.78
C GLY A 318 -5.67 -17.03 -3.89
N GLU A 319 -5.23 -17.31 -5.11
CA GLU A 319 -6.02 -17.25 -6.32
C GLU A 319 -5.60 -18.42 -7.20
N THR A 320 -6.59 -19.20 -7.64
CA THR A 320 -6.33 -20.52 -8.25
C THR A 320 -7.31 -20.74 -9.38
N THR A 321 -6.83 -21.31 -10.48
CA THR A 321 -7.67 -21.72 -11.60
C THR A 321 -7.63 -23.24 -11.69
N SER A 322 -8.77 -23.87 -11.95
CA SER A 322 -8.83 -25.32 -12.17
C SER A 322 -7.99 -25.72 -13.39
N PRO A 323 -7.46 -26.95 -13.45
CA PRO A 323 -6.60 -27.37 -14.57
C PRO A 323 -7.26 -27.31 -15.95
N ASP A 324 -8.59 -27.44 -16.00
CA ASP A 324 -9.41 -27.33 -17.22
C ASP A 324 -9.85 -25.87 -17.54
N GLY A 325 -9.46 -24.91 -16.70
CA GLY A 325 -9.82 -23.49 -16.86
C GLY A 325 -11.28 -23.15 -16.60
N SER A 326 -12.08 -24.11 -16.10
CA SER A 326 -13.54 -23.93 -15.93
C SER A 326 -13.90 -23.17 -14.65
N GLU A 327 -13.11 -23.29 -13.59
CA GLU A 327 -13.37 -22.71 -12.28
C GLU A 327 -12.21 -21.84 -11.81
N ARG A 328 -12.54 -20.70 -11.21
CA ARG A 328 -11.59 -19.86 -10.50
C ARG A 328 -12.02 -19.61 -9.08
N THR A 329 -11.05 -19.74 -8.19
CA THR A 329 -11.25 -19.63 -6.75
C THR A 329 -10.34 -18.56 -6.16
N PHE A 330 -10.92 -17.71 -5.33
CA PHE A 330 -10.25 -16.66 -4.58
C PHE A 330 -10.44 -16.88 -3.09
N THR A 331 -9.36 -16.81 -2.32
CA THR A 331 -9.40 -16.99 -0.87
C THR A 331 -9.04 -15.70 -0.15
N PHE A 332 -9.82 -15.32 0.85
CA PHE A 332 -9.63 -14.11 1.65
C PHE A 332 -9.79 -14.36 3.14
N GLY A 333 -9.24 -13.45 3.95
CA GLY A 333 -9.53 -13.38 5.38
C GLY A 333 -10.64 -12.39 5.72
N LEU A 334 -11.51 -12.75 6.67
CA LEU A 334 -12.62 -11.89 7.13
C LEU A 334 -12.37 -11.28 8.51
N LYS A 335 -12.69 -9.99 8.66
CA LYS A 335 -12.78 -9.31 9.96
C LYS A 335 -13.98 -8.36 10.01
N LEU A 336 -14.41 -7.97 11.21
CA LEU A 336 -15.44 -6.93 11.41
C LEU A 336 -14.83 -5.58 11.80
N LYS A 337 -15.39 -4.51 11.24
CA LYS A 337 -15.21 -3.13 11.72
C LYS A 337 -16.12 -2.88 12.92
N PHE A 338 -15.62 -2.19 13.96
CA PHE A 338 -16.35 -1.97 15.22
C PHE A 338 -16.41 -0.49 15.64
N ASN A 339 -16.74 0.39 14.70
CA ASN A 339 -16.85 1.84 14.90
C ASN A 339 -15.58 2.49 15.51
N ASN A 340 -14.41 1.91 15.25
CA ASN A 340 -13.15 2.39 15.82
C ASN A 340 -12.79 3.80 15.30
N PRO A 341 -12.00 4.57 16.07
CA PRO A 341 -11.53 5.89 15.68
C PRO A 341 -10.87 5.96 14.30
N VAL A 342 -11.21 6.97 13.51
CA VAL A 342 -10.53 7.29 12.23
C VAL A 342 -9.25 8.09 12.54
N GLN A 343 -8.14 7.36 12.72
CA GLN A 343 -6.87 7.89 13.24
C GLN A 343 -6.22 8.97 12.35
N ALA A 344 -6.36 8.89 11.03
CA ALA A 344 -5.73 9.83 10.11
C ALA A 344 -6.31 11.27 10.17
N ARG A 345 -7.44 11.47 10.87
CA ARG A 345 -8.27 12.69 10.75
C ARG A 345 -9.00 13.05 12.05
N GLY A 346 -8.27 13.05 13.17
CA GLY A 346 -8.75 13.58 14.46
C GLY A 346 -9.33 12.56 15.44
N GLY A 347 -9.32 11.26 15.12
CA GLY A 347 -9.57 10.18 16.09
C GLY A 347 -11.02 10.03 16.57
N LYS A 348 -12.01 10.54 15.83
CA LYS A 348 -13.44 10.31 16.13
C LYS A 348 -13.90 8.91 15.68
N PRO A 349 -14.86 8.28 16.37
CA PRO A 349 -15.52 7.06 15.89
C PRO A 349 -16.04 7.22 14.44
N ALA A 350 -16.04 6.13 13.67
CA ALA A 350 -16.43 6.17 12.25
C ALA A 350 -17.83 6.78 12.01
N PHE A 351 -18.79 6.47 12.89
CA PHE A 351 -20.13 7.05 12.85
C PHE A 351 -20.09 8.58 12.93
N ASP A 352 -19.50 9.13 13.99
CA ASP A 352 -19.43 10.58 14.22
C ASP A 352 -18.58 11.29 13.17
N TYR A 353 -17.46 10.68 12.75
CA TYR A 353 -16.59 11.24 11.72
C TYR A 353 -17.33 11.46 10.40
N HIS A 354 -18.14 10.48 9.97
CA HIS A 354 -18.91 10.60 8.73
C HIS A 354 -20.16 11.48 8.89
N LEU A 355 -20.79 11.51 10.06
CA LEU A 355 -21.85 12.49 10.33
C LEU A 355 -21.30 13.93 10.25
N ASP A 356 -20.09 14.17 10.74
CA ASP A 356 -19.44 15.48 10.60
C ASP A 356 -19.18 15.85 9.14
N THR A 357 -18.96 14.88 8.25
CA THR A 357 -18.83 15.12 6.81
C THR A 357 -20.18 15.45 6.17
N ILE A 358 -21.27 14.81 6.60
CA ILE A 358 -22.62 15.08 6.06
C ILE A 358 -23.18 16.41 6.59
N ASN A 359 -22.75 16.87 7.77
CA ASN A 359 -23.29 18.05 8.43
C ASN A 359 -22.93 19.36 7.68
N PRO A 360 -23.92 20.09 7.13
CA PRO A 360 -23.67 21.36 6.45
C PRO A 360 -22.95 22.38 7.34
N ASP A 361 -23.24 22.39 8.64
CA ASP A 361 -22.65 23.34 9.61
C ASP A 361 -21.13 23.12 9.82
N LYS A 362 -20.61 21.97 9.36
CA LYS A 362 -19.19 21.60 9.46
C LYS A 362 -18.49 21.57 8.11
N ALA A 363 -19.17 21.97 7.03
CA ALA A 363 -18.64 21.89 5.67
C ALA A 363 -17.30 22.62 5.51
N GLU A 364 -17.20 23.85 6.01
CA GLU A 364 -15.97 24.67 5.91
C GLU A 364 -14.77 24.03 6.63
N ALA A 365 -15.00 23.30 7.72
CA ALA A 365 -13.95 22.57 8.40
C ALA A 365 -13.54 21.27 7.67
N LYS A 366 -14.42 20.73 6.81
CA LYS A 366 -14.26 19.43 6.14
C LYS A 366 -13.78 19.53 4.70
N LYS A 367 -14.15 20.57 3.96
CA LYS A 367 -13.70 20.83 2.57
C LYS A 367 -12.17 20.77 2.42
N PRO A 368 -11.34 21.31 3.34
CA PRO A 368 -9.88 21.24 3.21
C PRO A 368 -9.29 19.82 3.28
N GLU A 369 -10.06 18.80 3.71
CA GLU A 369 -9.65 17.39 3.69
C GLU A 369 -9.66 16.78 2.26
N PHE A 370 -10.19 17.51 1.27
CA PHE A 370 -10.32 17.09 -0.12
C PHE A 370 -9.47 17.98 -1.03
N TYR A 371 -8.93 17.41 -2.11
CA TYR A 371 -8.13 18.16 -3.08
C TYR A 371 -8.98 19.04 -4.00
N GLN A 372 -10.27 18.72 -4.12
CA GLN A 372 -11.27 19.46 -4.88
C GLN A 372 -12.55 19.50 -4.07
N GLU A 373 -13.25 20.64 -4.11
CA GLU A 373 -14.52 20.81 -3.39
C GLU A 373 -15.62 19.91 -3.97
N SER A 374 -15.59 19.65 -5.28
CA SER A 374 -16.48 18.69 -5.96
C SER A 374 -16.47 17.31 -5.29
N LEU A 375 -15.28 16.80 -4.96
CA LEU A 375 -15.11 15.50 -4.29
C LEU A 375 -15.71 15.47 -2.88
N TYR A 376 -15.76 16.62 -2.20
CA TYR A 376 -16.43 16.74 -0.91
C TYR A 376 -17.95 16.57 -1.07
N TYR A 377 -18.58 17.31 -1.98
CA TYR A 377 -20.03 17.20 -2.19
C TYR A 377 -20.46 15.83 -2.71
N GLN A 378 -19.70 15.24 -3.64
CA GLN A 378 -19.92 13.85 -4.08
C GLN A 378 -19.82 12.86 -2.90
N LYS A 379 -18.89 13.11 -1.95
CA LYS A 379 -18.76 12.31 -0.73
C LYS A 379 -19.94 12.50 0.22
N VAL A 380 -20.50 13.72 0.33
CA VAL A 380 -21.70 14.01 1.13
C VAL A 380 -22.90 13.23 0.58
N LEU A 381 -23.17 13.31 -0.72
CA LEU A 381 -24.27 12.58 -1.37
C LEU A 381 -24.17 11.06 -1.13
N LYS A 382 -22.98 10.48 -1.33
CA LYS A 382 -22.68 9.08 -0.98
C LYS A 382 -23.08 8.76 0.45
N LEU A 383 -22.53 9.52 1.40
CA LEU A 383 -22.65 9.21 2.82
C LEU A 383 -24.09 9.40 3.30
N ALA A 384 -24.78 10.43 2.82
CA ALA A 384 -26.18 10.69 3.10
C ALA A 384 -27.06 9.49 2.70
N PHE A 385 -26.90 8.96 1.48
CA PHE A 385 -27.63 7.77 1.03
C PHE A 385 -27.35 6.55 1.91
N VAL A 386 -26.06 6.20 2.10
CA VAL A 386 -25.65 5.01 2.86
C VAL A 386 -26.16 5.08 4.31
N TYR A 387 -26.01 6.24 4.95
CA TYR A 387 -26.41 6.41 6.36
C TYR A 387 -27.93 6.48 6.52
N TYR A 388 -28.65 7.07 5.56
CA TYR A 388 -30.11 7.08 5.60
C TYR A 388 -30.66 5.66 5.54
N PHE A 389 -30.26 4.87 4.54
CA PHE A 389 -30.70 3.47 4.42
C PHE A 389 -30.33 2.64 5.65
N ALA A 390 -29.10 2.76 6.15
CA ALA A 390 -28.61 1.96 7.27
C ALA A 390 -29.21 2.34 8.62
N PHE A 391 -29.60 3.60 8.85
CA PHE A 391 -29.89 4.10 10.21
C PHE A 391 -31.20 4.89 10.38
N ALA A 392 -31.93 5.22 9.31
CA ALA A 392 -33.23 5.89 9.46
C ALA A 392 -34.20 4.99 10.26
N THR A 393 -34.82 5.53 11.29
CA THR A 393 -35.66 4.78 12.24
C THR A 393 -36.64 5.74 12.92
N HIS A 394 -37.73 5.20 13.45
CA HIS A 394 -38.68 5.93 14.30
C HIS A 394 -38.65 5.48 15.76
N SER A 395 -37.91 4.41 16.08
CA SER A 395 -37.95 3.80 17.41
C SER A 395 -36.78 4.30 18.27
N ASN A 396 -37.06 4.64 19.52
CA ASN A 396 -36.05 5.05 20.49
C ASN A 396 -35.87 3.96 21.55
N PRO A 397 -34.67 3.36 21.69
CA PRO A 397 -34.40 2.26 22.62
C PRO A 397 -34.41 2.68 24.11
N ASP A 398 -34.65 3.95 24.42
CA ASP A 398 -34.80 4.46 25.80
C ASP A 398 -36.29 4.64 26.21
N GLN A 399 -37.25 4.38 25.33
CA GLN A 399 -38.68 4.49 25.68
C GLN A 399 -39.18 3.23 26.41
N GLU A 400 -40.11 3.41 27.36
CA GLU A 400 -40.65 2.32 28.20
C GLU A 400 -41.40 1.26 27.38
N ASP A 401 -42.04 1.66 26.29
CA ASP A 401 -42.81 0.83 25.36
C ASP A 401 -41.98 0.34 24.16
N TYR A 402 -40.66 0.48 24.20
CA TYR A 402 -39.79 0.07 23.11
C TYR A 402 -39.76 -1.45 22.94
N ASP A 403 -40.33 -1.93 21.84
CA ASP A 403 -40.12 -3.28 21.33
C ASP A 403 -38.96 -3.29 20.30
N PRO A 404 -37.87 -4.04 20.55
CA PRO A 404 -36.79 -4.19 19.57
C PRO A 404 -37.28 -4.68 18.19
N GLN A 405 -38.34 -5.51 18.13
CA GLN A 405 -38.90 -5.99 16.85
C GLN A 405 -39.48 -4.87 15.99
N SER A 406 -39.86 -3.74 16.58
CA SER A 406 -40.31 -2.55 15.85
C SER A 406 -39.24 -1.96 14.92
N GLU A 407 -37.97 -2.30 15.08
CA GLU A 407 -36.92 -1.87 14.13
C GLU A 407 -37.12 -2.51 12.75
N LEU A 408 -37.62 -3.75 12.69
CA LEU A 408 -37.81 -4.49 11.45
C LEU A 408 -39.00 -3.97 10.63
N THR A 409 -39.93 -3.23 11.24
CA THR A 409 -41.13 -2.74 10.57
C THR A 409 -40.91 -1.45 9.80
N TYR A 410 -39.77 -0.76 10.02
CA TYR A 410 -39.48 0.48 9.32
C TYR A 410 -39.11 0.23 7.84
N ASN A 411 -40.00 0.66 6.93
CA ASN A 411 -39.76 0.62 5.49
C ASN A 411 -38.89 1.80 5.05
N VAL A 412 -37.57 1.57 5.02
CA VAL A 412 -36.61 2.61 4.67
C VAL A 412 -36.67 3.00 3.19
N ARG A 413 -37.02 2.05 2.30
CA ARG A 413 -37.09 2.30 0.86
C ARG A 413 -38.19 3.28 0.53
N GLU A 414 -39.40 3.01 1.02
CA GLU A 414 -40.56 3.91 0.84
C GLU A 414 -40.30 5.29 1.45
N SER A 415 -39.73 5.34 2.66
CA SER A 415 -39.37 6.60 3.30
C SER A 415 -38.32 7.40 2.49
N PHE A 416 -37.32 6.70 1.93
CA PHE A 416 -36.31 7.32 1.08
C PHE A 416 -36.92 7.90 -0.20
N GLU A 417 -37.73 7.11 -0.92
CA GLU A 417 -38.38 7.53 -2.17
C GLU A 417 -39.39 8.67 -1.95
N THR A 418 -40.09 8.67 -0.82
CA THR A 418 -41.10 9.70 -0.52
C THR A 418 -40.49 11.00 -0.03
N TYR A 419 -39.45 10.95 0.82
CA TYR A 419 -38.96 12.13 1.54
C TYR A 419 -37.54 12.56 1.18
N PHE A 420 -36.65 11.63 0.85
CA PHE A 420 -35.26 11.97 0.52
C PHE A 420 -35.15 12.33 -0.96
N LEU A 421 -35.55 11.42 -1.84
CA LEU A 421 -35.28 11.50 -3.27
C LEU A 421 -35.81 12.79 -3.93
N PRO A 422 -37.07 13.23 -3.68
CA PRO A 422 -37.61 14.44 -4.33
C PRO A 422 -36.84 15.72 -3.95
N ILE A 423 -36.27 15.78 -2.74
CA ILE A 423 -35.50 16.94 -2.27
C ILE A 423 -34.15 17.02 -2.98
N PHE A 424 -33.47 15.89 -3.14
CA PHE A 424 -32.13 15.84 -3.74
C PHE A 424 -32.14 15.79 -5.28
N GLN A 425 -33.29 15.45 -5.89
CA GLN A 425 -33.55 15.66 -7.31
C GLN A 425 -33.94 17.11 -7.62
N GLY A 426 -34.45 17.86 -6.64
CA GLY A 426 -34.74 19.28 -6.77
C GLY A 426 -33.50 20.18 -6.84
N THR A 427 -33.72 21.47 -7.07
CA THR A 427 -32.65 22.48 -7.24
C THR A 427 -32.40 23.34 -6.00
N ASP A 428 -33.17 23.17 -4.93
CA ASP A 428 -33.14 24.02 -3.72
C ASP A 428 -32.10 23.52 -2.70
N GLU A 429 -30.92 24.15 -2.70
CA GLU A 429 -29.79 23.79 -1.82
C GLU A 429 -30.04 24.05 -0.33
N ASP A 430 -30.87 25.05 0.00
CA ASP A 430 -31.23 25.34 1.39
C ASP A 430 -32.15 24.26 1.95
N LYS A 431 -33.13 23.80 1.16
CA LYS A 431 -33.96 22.64 1.53
C LYS A 431 -33.13 21.37 1.71
N LYS A 432 -32.16 21.10 0.83
CA LYS A 432 -31.26 19.95 0.96
C LYS A 432 -30.44 20.03 2.24
N SER A 433 -29.83 21.19 2.53
CA SER A 433 -29.03 21.40 3.74
C SER A 433 -29.87 21.25 5.01
N ASN A 434 -31.07 21.85 5.05
CA ASN A 434 -32.01 21.69 6.16
C ASN A 434 -32.46 20.25 6.35
N PHE A 435 -32.65 19.49 5.26
CA PHE A 435 -33.00 18.08 5.33
C PHE A 435 -31.86 17.24 5.92
N LEU A 436 -30.60 17.46 5.49
CA LEU A 436 -29.43 16.78 6.07
C LEU A 436 -29.33 17.04 7.58
N GLN A 437 -29.51 18.30 8.02
CA GLN A 437 -29.54 18.63 9.44
C GLN A 437 -30.66 17.90 10.19
N ARG A 438 -31.86 17.78 9.61
CA ARG A 438 -32.98 17.03 10.20
C ARG A 438 -32.68 15.53 10.33
N VAL A 439 -32.09 14.92 9.30
CA VAL A 439 -31.67 13.50 9.33
C VAL A 439 -30.67 13.27 10.46
N ILE A 440 -29.66 14.14 10.57
CA ILE A 440 -28.66 14.08 11.65
C ILE A 440 -29.32 14.22 13.03
N LYS A 441 -30.21 15.20 13.21
CA LYS A 441 -31.00 15.36 14.45
C LYS A 441 -31.83 14.11 14.76
N GLY A 442 -32.42 13.48 13.74
CA GLY A 442 -33.14 12.21 13.85
C GLY A 442 -32.26 11.09 14.42
N PHE A 443 -31.04 10.92 13.91
CA PHE A 443 -30.12 9.90 14.42
C PHE A 443 -29.77 10.08 15.90
N TYR A 444 -29.64 11.33 16.36
CA TYR A 444 -29.44 11.64 17.78
C TYR A 444 -30.71 11.43 18.62
N LYS A 445 -31.87 11.84 18.10
CA LYS A 445 -33.18 11.68 18.76
C LYS A 445 -33.48 10.20 19.03
N TYR A 446 -33.26 9.34 18.04
CA TYR A 446 -33.54 7.91 18.12
C TYR A 446 -32.34 7.06 18.56
N LYS A 447 -31.30 7.70 19.12
CA LYS A 447 -30.15 7.06 19.77
C LYS A 447 -29.46 5.99 18.91
N VAL A 448 -29.26 6.25 17.61
CA VAL A 448 -28.63 5.31 16.67
C VAL A 448 -27.27 4.81 17.16
N LEU A 449 -26.45 5.69 17.76
CA LEU A 449 -25.16 5.29 18.32
C LEU A 449 -25.28 4.24 19.44
N LYS A 450 -26.36 4.30 20.25
CA LYS A 450 -26.65 3.28 21.27
C LYS A 450 -26.94 1.93 20.62
N LYS A 451 -27.78 1.90 19.58
CA LYS A 451 -28.10 0.69 18.79
C LYS A 451 -26.83 0.07 18.18
N ILE A 452 -25.96 0.91 17.59
CA ILE A 452 -24.64 0.48 17.07
C ILE A 452 -23.80 -0.18 18.18
N ASN A 453 -23.76 0.40 19.39
CA ASN A 453 -22.99 -0.14 20.51
C ASN A 453 -23.56 -1.46 21.05
N ILE A 454 -24.89 -1.63 21.03
CA ILE A 454 -25.55 -2.90 21.37
C ILE A 454 -25.16 -3.97 20.35
N LEU A 455 -25.33 -3.70 19.06
CA LEU A 455 -24.93 -4.61 17.97
C LEU A 455 -23.44 -4.98 18.06
N LYS A 456 -22.58 -4.00 18.33
CA LYS A 456 -21.14 -4.24 18.55
C LYS A 456 -20.89 -5.23 19.68
N SER A 457 -21.61 -5.08 20.80
CA SER A 457 -21.48 -5.95 21.97
C SER A 457 -21.94 -7.38 21.68
N LEU A 458 -23.06 -7.54 20.97
CA LEU A 458 -23.56 -8.83 20.50
C LEU A 458 -22.53 -9.54 19.60
N LEU A 459 -22.02 -8.85 18.58
CA LEU A 459 -21.01 -9.40 17.67
C LEU A 459 -19.70 -9.73 18.38
N HIS A 460 -19.27 -8.91 19.34
CA HIS A 460 -18.12 -9.21 20.19
C HIS A 460 -18.30 -10.51 20.97
N HIS A 461 -19.50 -10.77 21.49
CA HIS A 461 -19.82 -12.00 22.19
C HIS A 461 -19.75 -13.21 21.25
N CYS A 462 -20.43 -13.14 20.10
CA CYS A 462 -20.41 -14.19 19.07
C CYS A 462 -18.97 -14.57 18.66
N LEU A 463 -18.13 -13.57 18.37
CA LEU A 463 -16.76 -13.84 17.91
C LEU A 463 -15.81 -14.37 18.99
N LYS A 464 -16.19 -14.30 20.28
CA LYS A 464 -15.40 -14.82 21.41
C LYS A 464 -15.76 -16.26 21.80
N GLN A 465 -16.80 -16.84 21.20
CA GLN A 465 -17.24 -18.18 21.56
C GLN A 465 -16.18 -19.26 21.24
N SER A 466 -16.09 -20.26 22.11
CA SER A 466 -15.20 -21.41 21.94
C SER A 466 -15.70 -22.42 20.91
N THR A 467 -17.01 -22.47 20.68
CA THR A 467 -17.62 -23.32 19.66
C THR A 467 -17.06 -22.94 18.28
N ILE A 468 -16.72 -23.96 17.49
CA ILE A 468 -16.29 -23.78 16.11
C ILE A 468 -17.57 -23.65 15.28
N LEU A 469 -17.67 -22.59 14.49
CA LEU A 469 -18.83 -22.39 13.64
C LEU A 469 -18.74 -23.30 12.42
N GLU A 470 -19.82 -23.99 12.11
CA GLU A 470 -19.87 -24.89 10.95
C GLU A 470 -19.64 -24.10 9.65
N PRO A 471 -18.97 -24.70 8.64
CA PRO A 471 -18.84 -24.10 7.33
C PRO A 471 -20.22 -23.85 6.68
N GLN A 472 -20.39 -22.71 6.01
CA GLN A 472 -21.61 -22.40 5.26
C GLN A 472 -21.29 -22.05 3.80
N ASN A 473 -22.08 -22.61 2.88
CA ASN A 473 -22.04 -22.31 1.45
C ASN A 473 -23.22 -21.41 1.05
N PHE A 474 -22.95 -20.44 0.19
CA PHE A 474 -23.93 -19.54 -0.41
C PHE A 474 -23.79 -19.63 -1.94
N PRO A 475 -24.64 -20.42 -2.60
CA PRO A 475 -24.71 -20.46 -4.06
C PRO A 475 -25.11 -19.08 -4.60
N ILE A 476 -24.40 -18.61 -5.62
CA ILE A 476 -24.62 -17.29 -6.22
C ILE A 476 -24.55 -17.37 -7.74
N LYS A 477 -25.12 -16.38 -8.42
CA LYS A 477 -24.98 -16.20 -9.87
C LYS A 477 -24.49 -14.78 -10.18
N ILE A 478 -23.61 -14.66 -11.16
CA ILE A 478 -23.26 -13.38 -11.79
C ILE A 478 -24.09 -13.29 -13.07
N GLY A 479 -25.00 -12.33 -13.15
CA GLY A 479 -25.91 -12.18 -14.28
C GLY A 479 -25.65 -10.91 -15.08
N ILE A 480 -25.88 -10.98 -16.39
CA ILE A 480 -25.91 -9.82 -17.29
C ILE A 480 -27.36 -9.59 -17.71
N TYR A 481 -27.91 -8.44 -17.33
CA TYR A 481 -29.29 -8.08 -17.62
C TYR A 481 -29.51 -7.63 -19.08
N LYS A 482 -30.67 -8.00 -19.64
CA LYS A 482 -31.12 -7.65 -21.00
C LYS A 482 -31.15 -6.14 -21.28
N GLY A 483 -31.25 -5.29 -20.27
CA GLY A 483 -31.25 -3.83 -20.43
C GLY A 483 -29.97 -3.24 -21.04
N ILE A 484 -28.89 -4.03 -21.14
CA ILE A 484 -27.67 -3.62 -21.86
C ILE A 484 -27.80 -3.76 -23.40
N LEU A 485 -28.79 -4.52 -23.87
CA LEU A 485 -29.00 -4.82 -25.28
C LEU A 485 -29.71 -3.65 -25.98
N GLU A 486 -29.41 -3.44 -27.26
CA GLU A 486 -30.17 -2.51 -28.09
C GLU A 486 -31.56 -3.09 -28.37
N SER A 487 -32.54 -2.21 -28.50
CA SER A 487 -33.97 -2.55 -28.70
C SER A 487 -34.49 -2.13 -30.07
N ASP A 488 -33.77 -1.24 -30.75
CA ASP A 488 -34.09 -0.71 -32.08
C ASP A 488 -33.68 -1.71 -33.18
N ILE A 489 -34.66 -2.21 -33.92
CA ILE A 489 -34.49 -3.25 -34.96
C ILE A 489 -33.49 -2.79 -36.03
N ASP A 490 -33.62 -1.56 -36.53
CA ASP A 490 -32.75 -1.06 -37.60
C ASP A 490 -31.28 -1.02 -37.15
N LYS A 491 -31.03 -0.70 -35.88
CA LYS A 491 -29.67 -0.68 -35.34
C LYS A 491 -29.12 -2.09 -35.12
N ILE A 492 -29.96 -3.01 -34.65
CA ILE A 492 -29.57 -4.41 -34.46
C ILE A 492 -29.17 -5.03 -35.80
N SER A 493 -29.97 -4.83 -36.86
CA SER A 493 -29.67 -5.33 -38.20
C SER A 493 -28.39 -4.71 -38.81
N ASN A 494 -28.04 -3.49 -38.37
CA ASN A 494 -26.77 -2.83 -38.73
C ASN A 494 -25.58 -3.21 -37.82
N GLY A 495 -25.72 -4.21 -36.94
CA GLY A 495 -24.62 -4.72 -36.11
C GLY A 495 -24.42 -4.03 -34.76
N LEU A 496 -25.34 -3.15 -34.34
CA LEU A 496 -25.30 -2.51 -33.01
C LEU A 496 -26.14 -3.31 -32.02
N PHE A 497 -25.51 -4.26 -31.33
CA PHE A 497 -26.20 -5.19 -30.40
C PHE A 497 -26.36 -4.67 -28.97
N PHE A 498 -25.56 -3.69 -28.57
CA PHE A 498 -25.55 -3.13 -27.22
C PHE A 498 -25.94 -1.67 -27.24
N ASN A 499 -26.45 -1.17 -26.10
CA ASN A 499 -26.70 0.25 -25.95
C ASN A 499 -25.39 1.07 -26.00
N HIS A 500 -25.52 2.36 -26.30
CA HIS A 500 -24.40 3.31 -26.44
C HIS A 500 -23.46 3.41 -25.22
N LEU A 501 -23.85 2.88 -24.05
CA LEU A 501 -23.03 2.92 -22.83
C LEU A 501 -21.81 2.01 -22.94
N VAL A 502 -21.91 0.89 -23.66
CA VAL A 502 -20.77 -0.03 -23.85
C VAL A 502 -19.63 0.64 -24.62
N GLU A 503 -19.99 1.41 -25.64
CA GLU A 503 -19.06 2.16 -26.47
C GLU A 503 -18.48 3.38 -25.75
N SER A 504 -19.35 4.20 -25.14
CA SER A 504 -19.00 5.53 -24.62
C SER A 504 -18.44 5.54 -23.20
N ASN A 505 -18.96 4.69 -22.31
CA ASN A 505 -18.50 4.58 -20.92
C ASN A 505 -18.65 3.15 -20.37
N THR A 506 -17.68 2.32 -20.74
CA THR A 506 -17.59 0.89 -20.38
C THR A 506 -17.73 0.60 -18.87
N LYS A 507 -17.47 1.56 -17.97
CA LYS A 507 -17.67 1.36 -16.53
C LYS A 507 -19.13 1.46 -16.08
N GLU A 508 -19.96 2.22 -16.78
CA GLU A 508 -21.40 2.31 -16.47
C GLU A 508 -22.12 0.99 -16.80
N CYS A 509 -21.53 0.12 -17.63
CA CYS A 509 -22.01 -1.25 -17.85
C CYS A 509 -22.13 -2.07 -16.56
N LEU A 510 -21.40 -1.71 -15.51
CA LEU A 510 -21.48 -2.39 -14.21
C LEU A 510 -22.89 -2.34 -13.60
N GLN A 511 -23.74 -1.41 -14.01
CA GLN A 511 -25.11 -1.37 -13.53
C GLN A 511 -25.96 -2.57 -14.01
N TYR A 512 -25.60 -3.17 -15.14
CA TYR A 512 -26.29 -4.33 -15.73
C TYR A 512 -25.69 -5.67 -15.30
N ILE A 513 -24.56 -5.66 -14.59
CA ILE A 513 -23.94 -6.86 -14.00
C ILE A 513 -24.45 -7.00 -12.57
N THR A 514 -25.14 -8.08 -12.28
CA THR A 514 -25.77 -8.30 -10.98
C THR A 514 -25.24 -9.56 -10.31
N ILE A 515 -25.40 -9.59 -8.99
CA ILE A 515 -25.12 -10.76 -8.18
C ILE A 515 -26.38 -11.05 -7.38
N GLY A 516 -26.94 -12.22 -7.63
CA GLY A 516 -28.15 -12.68 -6.96
C GLY A 516 -28.02 -14.12 -6.49
N ASP A 517 -29.06 -14.55 -5.79
CA ASP A 517 -29.25 -15.95 -5.44
C ASP A 517 -29.47 -16.77 -6.72
N SER A 518 -29.25 -18.08 -6.66
CA SER A 518 -29.33 -18.99 -7.81
C SER A 518 -30.74 -19.23 -8.37
N SER A 519 -31.72 -18.37 -8.06
CA SER A 519 -33.09 -18.47 -8.61
C SER A 519 -33.13 -18.13 -10.11
N PRO A 520 -34.05 -18.69 -10.91
CA PRO A 520 -34.23 -18.29 -12.31
C PRO A 520 -34.67 -16.83 -12.41
N ASP A 521 -34.09 -16.06 -13.32
CA ASP A 521 -34.48 -14.67 -13.59
C ASP A 521 -34.51 -14.44 -15.10
N THR A 522 -35.69 -14.13 -15.62
CA THR A 522 -35.95 -13.93 -17.06
C THR A 522 -35.34 -12.64 -17.62
N GLY A 523 -34.92 -11.72 -16.76
CA GLY A 523 -34.25 -10.49 -17.14
C GLY A 523 -32.76 -10.67 -17.49
N ILE A 524 -32.17 -11.83 -17.21
CA ILE A 524 -30.75 -12.14 -17.44
C ILE A 524 -30.60 -12.95 -18.73
N PHE A 525 -29.71 -12.55 -19.64
CA PHE A 525 -29.47 -13.29 -20.90
C PHE A 525 -28.16 -14.07 -20.93
N CYS A 526 -27.22 -13.78 -20.01
CA CYS A 526 -25.98 -14.53 -19.83
C CYS A 526 -25.62 -14.57 -18.33
N GLN A 527 -25.12 -15.70 -17.84
CA GLN A 527 -24.81 -15.89 -16.42
C GLN A 527 -23.58 -16.76 -16.16
N LEU A 528 -22.91 -16.51 -15.05
CA LEU A 528 -21.85 -17.35 -14.50
C LEU A 528 -22.25 -17.87 -13.11
N PRO A 529 -22.26 -19.20 -12.89
CA PRO A 529 -22.51 -19.76 -11.57
C PRO A 529 -21.31 -19.54 -10.64
N GLY A 530 -21.58 -19.38 -9.35
CA GLY A 530 -20.54 -19.26 -8.33
C GLY A 530 -20.99 -19.78 -6.96
N ASN A 531 -20.06 -19.75 -6.00
CA ASN A 531 -20.30 -20.12 -4.61
C ASN A 531 -19.42 -19.30 -3.68
N LEU A 532 -19.98 -18.87 -2.54
CA LEU A 532 -19.24 -18.30 -1.43
C LEU A 532 -19.22 -19.30 -0.28
N LYS A 533 -18.03 -19.65 0.22
CA LYS A 533 -17.85 -20.53 1.38
C LYS A 533 -17.21 -19.76 2.53
N ILE A 534 -17.81 -19.83 3.72
CA ILE A 534 -17.30 -19.20 4.93
C ILE A 534 -16.95 -20.28 5.95
N GLU A 535 -15.76 -20.19 6.54
CA GLU A 535 -15.21 -21.23 7.43
C GLU A 535 -14.58 -20.61 8.70
N ASP A 536 -14.74 -21.26 9.85
CA ASP A 536 -14.11 -20.91 11.12
C ASP A 536 -12.91 -21.82 11.43
N ILE A 537 -11.70 -21.32 11.16
CA ILE A 537 -10.44 -22.04 11.34
C ILE A 537 -9.79 -21.69 12.67
N ARG A 538 -9.36 -22.72 13.41
CA ARG A 538 -8.72 -22.59 14.73
C ARG A 538 -7.25 -22.97 14.70
N TYR A 539 -6.45 -22.22 15.49
CA TYR A 539 -5.03 -22.48 15.66
C TYR A 539 -4.73 -22.88 17.10
N TYR A 540 -3.88 -23.88 17.23
CA TYR A 540 -3.45 -24.48 18.48
C TYR A 540 -1.94 -24.32 18.62
N GLN A 541 -1.48 -24.08 19.84
CA GLN A 541 -0.05 -24.01 20.12
C GLN A 541 0.52 -25.42 20.19
N THR A 542 1.67 -25.66 19.56
CA THR A 542 2.39 -26.93 19.68
C THR A 542 3.31 -26.92 20.91
N SER A 543 3.95 -28.06 21.20
CA SER A 543 5.00 -28.14 22.23
C SER A 543 6.30 -27.43 21.84
N GLU A 544 6.47 -27.08 20.56
CA GLU A 544 7.69 -26.48 20.05
C GLU A 544 7.78 -25.01 20.43
N ASN A 545 8.84 -24.70 21.18
CA ASN A 545 9.16 -23.35 21.63
C ASN A 545 10.64 -23.10 21.38
N GLN A 546 10.96 -21.86 21.02
CA GLN A 546 12.32 -21.42 20.80
C GLN A 546 12.60 -20.18 21.65
N GLN A 547 13.83 -20.07 22.13
CA GLN A 547 14.32 -18.90 22.85
C GLN A 547 15.63 -18.39 22.24
N PHE A 548 15.77 -17.07 22.14
CA PHE A 548 17.02 -16.44 21.68
C PHE A 548 17.21 -15.04 22.28
N THR A 549 18.41 -14.50 22.09
CA THR A 549 18.82 -13.15 22.47
C THR A 549 19.13 -12.31 21.23
N ILE A 550 18.81 -11.01 21.26
CA ILE A 550 19.08 -10.06 20.19
C ILE A 550 20.05 -8.99 20.69
N ASN A 551 21.19 -8.83 20.02
CA ASN A 551 22.19 -7.81 20.30
C ASN A 551 22.46 -6.96 19.05
N TYR A 552 22.93 -5.73 19.23
CA TYR A 552 23.53 -4.99 18.12
C TYR A 552 24.91 -5.60 17.78
N HIS A 553 25.25 -5.61 16.50
CA HIS A 553 26.49 -6.23 16.00
C HIS A 553 27.43 -5.18 15.40
N GLY A 554 28.71 -5.23 15.78
CA GLY A 554 29.77 -4.41 15.18
C GLY A 554 29.65 -2.90 15.45
N ILE A 555 29.00 -2.48 16.54
CA ILE A 555 28.82 -1.06 16.90
C ILE A 555 30.18 -0.37 17.16
N ASP A 556 31.10 -1.11 17.76
CA ASP A 556 32.49 -0.75 17.98
C ASP A 556 33.27 -0.51 16.69
N LYS A 557 32.86 -1.16 15.59
CA LYS A 557 33.50 -1.02 14.28
C LYS A 557 32.99 0.19 13.47
N ILE A 558 31.89 0.84 13.90
CA ILE A 558 31.36 2.02 13.23
C ILE A 558 32.16 3.25 13.68
N GLN A 559 33.24 3.53 12.96
CA GLN A 559 34.19 4.61 13.28
C GLN A 559 33.70 6.00 12.89
N LYS A 560 32.77 6.12 11.93
CA LYS A 560 32.25 7.40 11.45
C LYS A 560 30.73 7.47 11.63
N CYS A 561 30.27 8.34 12.53
CA CYS A 561 28.87 8.72 12.67
C CYS A 561 28.72 10.23 12.49
N LEU A 562 27.86 10.64 11.54
CA LEU A 562 27.60 12.04 11.21
C LEU A 562 26.11 12.37 11.41
N PRO A 563 25.72 12.94 12.56
CA PRO A 563 24.36 13.40 12.79
C PRO A 563 23.94 14.50 11.80
N VAL A 564 22.73 14.38 11.25
CA VAL A 564 22.12 15.39 10.38
C VAL A 564 20.79 15.83 10.99
N PHE A 565 20.56 17.12 11.09
CA PHE A 565 19.39 17.72 11.73
C PHE A 565 18.61 18.57 10.73
N PHE A 566 17.32 18.28 10.57
CA PHE A 566 16.37 19.16 9.89
C PHE A 566 15.59 19.94 10.95
N LEU A 567 15.84 21.24 11.04
CA LEU A 567 15.35 22.10 12.12
C LEU A 567 14.45 23.23 11.59
N PRO A 568 13.25 23.45 12.15
CA PRO A 568 12.43 24.61 11.80
C PRO A 568 13.12 25.92 12.24
N LYS A 569 12.96 27.00 11.46
CA LYS A 569 13.52 28.34 11.78
C LYS A 569 12.76 29.08 12.90
N SER A 570 11.53 28.70 13.24
CA SER A 570 10.68 29.48 14.15
C SER A 570 11.05 29.33 15.62
N ASN A 571 10.90 30.42 16.37
CA ASN A 571 11.30 30.51 17.77
C ASN A 571 10.10 30.78 18.70
N PRO A 572 9.69 29.78 19.50
CA PRO A 572 9.22 30.06 20.86
C PRO A 572 9.99 29.28 21.96
N ASN A 573 10.78 28.28 21.59
CA ASN A 573 11.53 27.39 22.49
C ASN A 573 13.02 27.24 22.06
N SER A 574 13.62 28.23 21.40
CA SER A 574 15.00 28.12 20.90
C SER A 574 15.98 27.73 21.98
N GLN A 575 15.82 28.21 23.21
CA GLN A 575 16.76 27.88 24.29
C GLN A 575 16.83 26.39 24.62
N GLN A 576 15.70 25.68 24.68
CA GLN A 576 15.70 24.23 24.96
C GLN A 576 16.22 23.42 23.77
N THR A 577 15.88 23.85 22.55
CA THR A 577 16.35 23.18 21.34
C THR A 577 17.86 23.43 21.16
N GLU A 578 18.31 24.67 21.26
CA GLU A 578 19.73 25.05 21.28
C GLU A 578 20.50 24.31 22.37
N GLN A 579 19.99 24.14 23.59
CA GLN A 579 20.66 23.36 24.63
C GLN A 579 20.84 21.88 24.26
N ILE A 580 19.81 21.22 23.72
CA ILE A 580 19.85 19.80 23.34
C ILE A 580 20.85 19.55 22.20
N PHE A 581 20.90 20.46 21.23
CA PHE A 581 21.64 20.27 19.98
C PHE A 581 23.03 20.94 19.99
N SER A 582 23.23 22.04 20.72
CA SER A 582 24.51 22.78 20.76
C SER A 582 25.72 21.90 21.06
N ASN A 583 25.56 20.86 21.86
CA ASN A 583 26.64 19.99 22.27
C ASN A 583 26.87 18.78 21.34
N ILE A 584 26.00 18.53 20.35
CA ILE A 584 26.10 17.36 19.46
C ILE A 584 26.69 17.79 18.12
N PRO A 585 27.94 17.43 17.78
CA PRO A 585 28.49 17.81 16.49
C PRO A 585 27.71 17.21 15.32
N GLY A 586 27.53 17.97 14.24
CA GLY A 586 26.79 17.49 13.07
C GLY A 586 26.47 18.56 12.04
N ILE A 587 25.51 18.24 11.18
CA ILE A 587 25.06 19.12 10.09
C ILE A 587 23.63 19.56 10.34
N ILE A 588 23.33 20.84 10.14
CA ILE A 588 22.00 21.41 10.33
C ILE A 588 21.48 21.98 9.02
N PHE A 589 20.34 21.48 8.56
CA PHE A 589 19.52 22.11 7.53
C PHE A 589 18.35 22.81 8.20
N HIS A 590 18.32 24.15 8.10
CA HIS A 590 17.16 24.91 8.53
C HIS A 590 16.08 24.90 7.46
N TYR A 591 14.82 24.84 7.90
CA TYR A 591 13.68 25.03 7.02
C TYR A 591 12.62 25.93 7.66
N ASN A 592 11.84 26.65 6.86
CA ASN A 592 10.72 27.44 7.35
C ASN A 592 9.42 26.61 7.29
N LYS A 593 8.75 26.51 8.44
CA LYS A 593 7.52 25.71 8.59
C LYS A 593 6.33 26.32 7.83
N GLU A 594 6.41 27.60 7.50
CA GLU A 594 5.34 28.38 6.86
C GLU A 594 5.46 28.42 5.33
N SER A 595 6.62 28.04 4.75
CA SER A 595 6.89 28.14 3.31
C SER A 595 5.93 27.37 2.40
N LEU A 596 5.18 26.40 2.94
CA LEU A 596 4.18 25.61 2.20
C LEU A 596 2.74 25.79 2.71
N ASN A 597 2.44 26.79 3.53
CA ASN A 597 1.08 27.06 4.01
C ASN A 597 0.23 27.80 2.95
N LYS A 598 -1.06 27.46 2.87
CA LYS A 598 -1.97 27.70 1.73
C LYS A 598 -2.60 29.11 1.62
N GLU A 599 -1.93 30.18 2.04
CA GLU A 599 -2.59 31.51 2.08
C GLU A 599 -2.57 32.31 0.76
N HIS A 600 -2.08 31.75 -0.37
CA HIS A 600 -1.99 32.51 -1.63
C HIS A 600 -2.45 31.74 -2.89
N ASP A 601 -3.10 32.45 -3.81
CA ASP A 601 -3.64 31.98 -5.10
C ASP A 601 -2.59 31.40 -6.08
N ASN A 602 -1.29 31.62 -5.84
CA ASN A 602 -0.16 31.05 -6.60
C ASN A 602 0.50 29.82 -5.91
N SER A 603 -0.19 29.19 -4.95
CA SER A 603 0.41 28.20 -4.04
C SER A 603 1.06 26.97 -4.71
N SER A 604 0.60 26.50 -5.88
CA SER A 604 1.12 25.28 -6.51
C SER A 604 2.51 25.46 -7.12
N VAL A 605 2.74 26.58 -7.82
CA VAL A 605 4.03 26.90 -8.47
C VAL A 605 5.12 27.09 -7.42
N GLN A 606 4.85 27.95 -6.44
CA GLN A 606 5.80 28.24 -5.36
C GLN A 606 6.11 27.00 -4.53
N SER A 607 5.09 26.18 -4.23
CA SER A 607 5.27 24.89 -3.55
C SER A 607 6.16 23.94 -4.33
N PHE A 608 6.01 23.86 -5.66
CA PHE A 608 6.85 23.01 -6.49
C PHE A 608 8.30 23.50 -6.49
N ILE A 609 8.54 24.80 -6.71
CA ILE A 609 9.89 25.41 -6.72
C ILE A 609 10.62 25.13 -5.41
N TYR A 610 9.93 25.34 -4.28
CA TYR A 610 10.47 25.05 -2.95
C TYR A 610 10.85 23.58 -2.80
N ARG A 611 9.92 22.65 -3.08
CA ARG A 611 10.13 21.20 -2.93
C ARG A 611 11.24 20.70 -3.85
N PHE A 612 11.26 21.16 -5.10
CA PHE A 612 12.27 20.81 -6.11
C PHE A 612 13.66 21.24 -5.65
N THR A 613 13.81 22.52 -5.30
CA THR A 613 15.10 23.11 -4.92
C THR A 613 15.64 22.49 -3.64
N MET A 614 14.82 22.36 -2.59
CA MET A 614 15.23 21.72 -1.34
C MET A 614 15.65 20.26 -1.56
N SER A 615 14.90 19.50 -2.38
CA SER A 615 15.26 18.11 -2.68
C SER A 615 16.62 17.99 -3.38
N LEU A 616 16.85 18.84 -4.39
CA LEU A 616 18.08 18.84 -5.18
C LEU A 616 19.29 19.25 -4.34
N LEU A 617 19.23 20.41 -3.69
CA LEU A 617 20.38 20.99 -2.99
C LEU A 617 20.76 20.19 -1.75
N ILE A 618 19.79 19.73 -0.94
CA ILE A 618 20.08 18.90 0.24
C ILE A 618 20.81 17.62 -0.20
N TYR A 619 20.33 16.97 -1.26
CA TYR A 619 20.93 15.72 -1.73
C TYR A 619 22.36 15.93 -2.26
N ILE A 620 22.58 16.92 -3.13
CA ILE A 620 23.92 17.23 -3.67
C ILE A 620 24.90 17.61 -2.56
N ILE A 621 24.48 18.45 -1.60
CA ILE A 621 25.35 18.86 -0.49
C ILE A 621 25.77 17.65 0.36
N LEU A 622 24.84 16.75 0.69
CA LEU A 622 25.17 15.52 1.42
C LEU A 622 26.13 14.63 0.62
N LEU A 623 25.97 14.53 -0.71
CA LEU A 623 26.91 13.79 -1.55
C LEU A 623 28.31 14.39 -1.54
N ILE A 624 28.44 15.72 -1.62
CA ILE A 624 29.72 16.43 -1.53
C ILE A 624 30.39 16.17 -0.18
N ILE A 625 29.63 16.28 0.92
CA ILE A 625 30.14 16.09 2.28
C ILE A 625 30.64 14.66 2.51
N LEU A 626 29.96 13.67 1.93
CA LEU A 626 30.29 12.25 2.10
C LEU A 626 31.28 11.74 1.05
N GLU A 627 31.71 12.59 0.11
CA GLU A 627 32.59 12.20 -0.98
C GLU A 627 33.90 11.58 -0.45
N GLY A 628 34.25 10.40 -0.96
CA GLY A 628 35.46 9.67 -0.51
C GLY A 628 35.33 8.97 0.84
N TRP A 629 34.18 9.02 1.50
CA TRP A 629 33.99 8.31 2.77
C TRP A 629 33.69 6.83 2.55
N GLY A 630 34.25 5.98 3.42
CA GLY A 630 33.92 4.54 3.52
C GLY A 630 32.67 4.31 4.37
N LEU A 631 32.72 3.33 5.27
CA LEU A 631 31.59 2.96 6.13
C LEU A 631 31.26 4.09 7.14
N VAL A 632 30.16 4.81 6.89
CA VAL A 632 29.62 5.88 7.73
C VAL A 632 28.15 5.65 8.05
N PHE A 633 27.75 5.97 9.27
CA PHE A 633 26.37 6.01 9.69
C PHE A 633 25.85 7.45 9.82
N LEU A 634 24.70 7.72 9.20
CA LEU A 634 24.01 9.01 9.18
C LEU A 634 22.64 8.90 9.87
N PRO A 635 22.56 9.23 11.17
CA PRO A 635 21.28 9.43 11.83
C PRO A 635 20.69 10.79 11.43
N ILE A 636 19.60 10.77 10.66
CA ILE A 636 18.88 11.98 10.21
C ILE A 636 17.71 12.27 11.16
N PHE A 637 17.88 13.28 12.01
CA PHE A 637 16.87 13.77 12.92
C PHE A 637 16.04 14.85 12.24
N ARG A 638 14.71 14.76 12.35
CA ARG A 638 13.83 15.86 11.96
C ARG A 638 13.09 16.36 13.18
N LEU A 639 13.19 17.65 13.45
CA LEU A 639 12.37 18.27 14.48
C LEU A 639 11.10 18.82 13.88
N HIS A 640 10.04 18.79 14.70
CA HIS A 640 8.75 19.28 14.29
C HIS A 640 8.07 20.04 15.43
N GLU A 641 7.45 21.17 15.11
CA GLU A 641 6.64 21.99 16.00
C GLU A 641 5.15 21.65 15.95
N GLY A 642 4.65 21.26 14.78
CA GLY A 642 3.26 20.86 14.56
C GLY A 642 2.88 19.67 15.45
N SER A 643 1.59 19.43 15.64
CA SER A 643 1.11 18.25 16.38
C SER A 643 1.02 17.02 15.48
N GLU A 644 0.84 15.82 16.05
CA GLU A 644 0.59 14.61 15.24
C GLU A 644 -0.68 14.73 14.38
N ASN A 645 -1.74 15.34 14.93
CA ASN A 645 -3.03 15.48 14.25
C ASN A 645 -3.08 16.65 13.26
N LYS A 646 -2.20 17.64 13.44
CA LYS A 646 -2.10 18.85 12.60
C LYS A 646 -0.62 19.20 12.39
N PRO A 647 0.11 18.44 11.55
CA PRO A 647 1.46 18.79 11.15
C PRO A 647 1.44 19.94 10.13
N PHE A 648 2.50 20.75 10.08
CA PHE A 648 2.67 21.73 9.00
C PHE A 648 3.04 21.02 7.68
N GLU A 649 2.70 21.61 6.52
CA GLU A 649 2.98 20.98 5.22
C GLU A 649 4.49 20.90 4.92
N SER A 650 5.29 21.91 5.31
CA SER A 650 6.76 21.85 5.23
C SER A 650 7.32 20.70 6.09
N GLU A 651 6.77 20.45 7.27
CA GLU A 651 7.18 19.32 8.12
C GLU A 651 6.89 17.97 7.46
N LYS A 652 5.72 17.85 6.82
CA LYS A 652 5.33 16.65 6.08
C LYS A 652 6.23 16.42 4.86
N PHE A 653 6.56 17.49 4.14
CA PHE A 653 7.50 17.44 3.03
C PHE A 653 8.90 17.01 3.49
N MET A 654 9.48 17.67 4.51
CA MET A 654 10.77 17.26 5.09
C MET A 654 10.73 15.82 5.62
N ALA A 655 9.57 15.39 6.09
CA ALA A 655 9.37 14.02 6.53
C ALA A 655 9.43 12.98 5.41
N ASN A 656 8.94 13.34 4.25
CA ASN A 656 8.99 12.51 3.06
C ASN A 656 10.39 12.55 2.43
N LEU A 657 10.96 13.74 2.26
CA LEU A 657 12.27 13.95 1.67
C LEU A 657 13.37 13.21 2.44
N SER A 658 13.38 13.25 3.77
CA SER A 658 14.41 12.54 4.55
C SER A 658 14.35 11.01 4.38
N LYS A 659 13.20 10.45 4.00
CA LYS A 659 13.06 9.02 3.68
C LYS A 659 13.63 8.72 2.29
N VAL A 660 13.38 9.58 1.31
CA VAL A 660 14.01 9.51 -0.03
C VAL A 660 15.53 9.63 0.07
N ILE A 661 16.04 10.61 0.80
CA ILE A 661 17.49 10.79 1.02
C ILE A 661 18.08 9.57 1.73
N SER A 662 17.43 9.07 2.81
CA SER A 662 17.92 7.87 3.49
C SER A 662 17.99 6.68 2.53
N HIS A 663 16.99 6.51 1.65
CA HIS A 663 17.00 5.46 0.64
C HIS A 663 18.18 5.61 -0.32
N LEU A 664 18.37 6.78 -0.92
CA LEU A 664 19.46 7.00 -1.89
C LEU A 664 20.85 6.82 -1.27
N LEU A 665 21.05 7.35 -0.05
CA LEU A 665 22.34 7.24 0.65
C LEU A 665 22.66 5.80 1.07
N ASN A 666 21.67 4.96 1.34
CA ASN A 666 21.87 3.55 1.71
C ASN A 666 22.43 2.67 0.59
N ASN A 667 22.55 3.19 -0.64
CA ASN A 667 23.22 2.48 -1.74
C ASN A 667 24.71 2.29 -1.46
N LYS A 668 25.35 3.26 -0.79
CA LYS A 668 26.78 3.25 -0.46
C LYS A 668 27.07 3.40 1.04
N TYR A 669 26.24 4.13 1.76
CA TYR A 669 26.42 4.45 3.18
C TYR A 669 25.36 3.74 4.05
N ARG A 670 25.27 4.10 5.32
CA ARG A 670 24.17 3.72 6.20
C ARG A 670 23.43 4.96 6.67
N ALA A 671 22.17 5.09 6.31
CA ALA A 671 21.35 6.23 6.71
C ALA A 671 19.96 5.78 7.17
N ASN A 672 19.41 6.46 8.16
CA ASN A 672 18.00 6.33 8.49
C ASN A 672 17.51 7.63 9.08
N SER A 673 16.20 7.85 9.03
CA SER A 673 15.60 9.10 9.49
C SER A 673 14.45 8.88 10.45
N GLN A 674 14.28 9.80 11.41
CA GLN A 674 13.16 9.79 12.34
C GLN A 674 12.76 11.21 12.77
N GLY A 675 11.45 11.42 12.90
CA GLY A 675 10.88 12.66 13.41
C GLY A 675 10.77 12.68 14.94
N LEU A 676 11.04 13.83 15.54
CA LEU A 676 10.87 14.13 16.95
C LEU A 676 10.07 15.44 17.07
N ARG A 677 9.04 15.44 17.91
CA ARG A 677 8.25 16.65 18.19
C ARG A 677 8.95 17.44 19.29
N ILE A 678 9.21 18.72 19.06
CA ILE A 678 9.97 19.57 20.00
C ILE A 678 9.32 19.56 21.40
N LYS A 679 7.99 19.64 21.46
CA LYS A 679 7.22 19.59 22.71
C LYS A 679 7.37 18.28 23.52
N ASN A 680 7.80 17.19 22.88
CA ASN A 680 7.91 15.86 23.49
C ASN A 680 9.36 15.42 23.73
N LEU A 681 10.35 16.29 23.49
CA LEU A 681 11.77 15.94 23.60
C LEU A 681 12.20 15.52 25.02
N THR A 682 11.51 15.99 26.06
CA THR A 682 11.78 15.61 27.46
C THR A 682 11.14 14.28 27.86
N GLN A 683 10.21 13.74 27.06
CA GLN A 683 9.53 12.48 27.36
C GLN A 683 10.41 11.28 27.01
N SER A 684 10.95 10.62 28.04
CA SER A 684 11.88 9.48 27.90
C SER A 684 11.35 8.35 27.01
N PHE A 685 10.04 8.05 27.09
CA PHE A 685 9.41 7.00 26.30
C PHE A 685 9.33 7.35 24.80
N THR A 686 8.80 8.53 24.47
CA THR A 686 8.65 9.01 23.09
C THR A 686 10.01 9.12 22.40
N LYS A 687 10.98 9.71 23.11
CA LYS A 687 12.36 9.83 22.68
C LYS A 687 13.03 8.46 22.48
N GLY A 688 12.88 7.54 23.44
CA GLY A 688 13.45 6.20 23.35
C GLY A 688 12.91 5.39 22.16
N ASN A 689 11.62 5.53 21.83
CA ASN A 689 11.04 4.89 20.65
C ASN A 689 11.56 5.48 19.33
N ALA A 690 11.65 6.81 19.25
CA ALA A 690 12.20 7.48 18.08
C ALA A 690 13.65 7.05 17.82
N LEU A 691 14.49 7.03 18.87
CA LEU A 691 15.88 6.58 18.75
C LEU A 691 15.96 5.09 18.37
N GLY A 692 15.15 4.21 18.98
CA GLY A 692 15.10 2.80 18.60
C GLY A 692 14.75 2.59 17.12
N SER A 693 13.81 3.37 16.59
CA SER A 693 13.46 3.38 15.16
C SER A 693 14.61 3.90 14.29
N LEU A 694 15.29 4.98 14.71
CA LEU A 694 16.40 5.58 13.98
C LEU A 694 17.59 4.62 13.83
N TYR A 695 18.00 3.99 14.92
CA TYR A 695 19.12 3.04 14.94
C TYR A 695 18.73 1.62 14.51
N SER A 696 17.48 1.38 14.08
CA SER A 696 17.00 0.05 13.64
C SER A 696 17.69 -0.49 12.39
N VAL A 697 18.34 0.37 11.59
CA VAL A 697 19.05 0.00 10.36
C VAL A 697 20.44 -0.62 10.64
N LEU A 698 20.91 -0.56 11.88
CA LEU A 698 22.22 -1.10 12.25
C LEU A 698 22.17 -2.63 12.38
N PRO A 699 23.26 -3.35 12.05
CA PRO A 699 23.33 -4.80 12.11
C PRO A 699 22.94 -5.37 13.48
N ARG A 700 22.28 -6.53 13.47
CA ARG A 700 21.92 -7.25 14.69
C ARG A 700 22.38 -8.69 14.66
N LYS A 701 22.78 -9.17 15.82
CA LYS A 701 23.16 -10.56 16.09
C LYS A 701 22.07 -11.24 16.91
N PHE A 702 21.63 -12.40 16.45
CA PHE A 702 20.70 -13.30 17.10
C PHE A 702 21.48 -14.48 17.67
N ILE A 703 21.31 -14.76 18.96
CA ILE A 703 22.02 -15.81 19.68
C ILE A 703 21.00 -16.81 20.21
N LEU A 704 21.00 -18.03 19.67
CA LEU A 704 20.09 -19.09 20.12
C LEU A 704 20.65 -19.76 21.39
N ASP A 705 19.74 -20.14 22.28
CA ASP A 705 20.08 -20.91 23.48
C ASP A 705 20.41 -22.36 23.09
N GLN A 706 21.49 -22.92 23.62
CA GLN A 706 21.99 -24.26 23.25
C GLN A 706 21.18 -25.40 23.90
N SER A 707 20.21 -25.08 24.76
CA SER A 707 19.54 -26.03 25.66
C SER A 707 18.39 -26.84 25.04
N ALA A 708 18.22 -26.85 23.72
CA ALA A 708 17.19 -27.65 23.05
C ALA A 708 17.77 -28.34 21.81
N ASN A 709 17.41 -29.61 21.62
CA ASN A 709 17.74 -30.50 20.50
C ASN A 709 17.41 -29.89 19.11
N ARG A 710 18.10 -28.82 18.70
CA ARG A 710 17.93 -28.22 17.39
C ARG A 710 19.15 -28.51 16.52
N PRO A 711 18.97 -28.95 15.26
CA PRO A 711 20.07 -29.06 14.33
C PRO A 711 20.76 -27.70 14.15
N SER A 712 22.08 -27.76 13.97
CA SER A 712 22.92 -26.66 13.47
C SER A 712 22.33 -26.05 12.20
N PHE A 713 22.41 -24.72 12.04
CA PHE A 713 22.07 -24.06 10.78
C PHE A 713 22.93 -24.64 9.65
N SER A 714 22.28 -25.13 8.60
CA SER A 714 22.92 -25.63 7.38
C SER A 714 23.19 -24.54 6.35
N LEU A 715 22.39 -23.46 6.37
CA LEU A 715 22.49 -22.37 5.40
C LEU A 715 23.42 -21.24 5.91
N ASP A 716 24.56 -21.04 5.25
CA ASP A 716 25.54 -20.02 5.65
C ASP A 716 25.10 -18.59 5.35
N LYS A 717 24.53 -18.33 4.18
CA LYS A 717 24.19 -16.99 3.70
C LYS A 717 22.88 -16.98 2.91
N LEU A 718 22.00 -16.06 3.26
CA LEU A 718 20.73 -15.80 2.57
C LEU A 718 20.59 -14.30 2.31
N ALA A 719 20.37 -13.92 1.05
CA ALA A 719 20.03 -12.56 0.67
C ALA A 719 18.50 -12.43 0.49
N LEU A 720 17.91 -11.35 1.00
CA LEU A 720 16.54 -10.97 0.69
C LEU A 720 16.59 -9.74 -0.21
N ILE A 721 15.99 -9.83 -1.40
CA ILE A 721 15.87 -8.71 -2.33
C ILE A 721 14.41 -8.29 -2.35
N VAL A 722 14.10 -7.10 -1.83
CA VAL A 722 12.73 -6.57 -1.80
C VAL A 722 12.60 -5.50 -2.87
N VAL A 723 11.65 -5.64 -3.79
CA VAL A 723 11.52 -4.76 -4.96
C VAL A 723 10.11 -4.17 -5.11
N SER A 724 10.03 -2.93 -5.57
CA SER A 724 8.80 -2.25 -5.98
C SER A 724 9.09 -1.25 -7.11
N SER A 725 8.03 -0.70 -7.70
CA SER A 725 8.12 0.41 -8.65
C SER A 725 7.17 1.57 -8.30
N VAL A 726 7.47 2.73 -8.84
CA VAL A 726 6.61 3.93 -8.80
C VAL A 726 6.64 4.61 -10.17
N GLU A 727 5.48 5.02 -10.66
CA GLU A 727 5.34 5.73 -11.94
C GLU A 727 5.99 7.12 -11.84
N SER A 728 6.77 7.48 -12.85
CA SER A 728 7.50 8.75 -12.93
C SER A 728 6.98 9.63 -14.06
N ASP A 729 6.63 9.03 -15.19
CA ASP A 729 6.14 9.72 -16.39
C ASP A 729 5.02 8.90 -17.04
N GLY A 730 3.88 9.55 -17.34
CA GLY A 730 2.71 8.87 -17.88
C GLY A 730 1.52 9.79 -18.20
N LEU A 731 0.71 9.36 -19.15
CA LEU A 731 -0.55 10.02 -19.53
C LEU A 731 -1.77 9.36 -18.85
N PHE A 732 -2.85 10.13 -18.62
CA PHE A 732 -4.09 9.58 -18.06
C PHE A 732 -4.75 8.53 -18.96
N LYS A 733 -4.70 8.73 -20.28
CA LYS A 733 -5.22 7.83 -21.33
C LYS A 733 -4.09 7.30 -22.23
N GLY A 734 -2.96 6.92 -21.65
CA GLY A 734 -1.82 6.34 -22.39
C GLY A 734 -1.62 4.86 -22.05
N ASP A 735 -0.94 4.16 -22.97
CA ASP A 735 -0.49 2.78 -22.75
C ASP A 735 0.31 2.69 -21.44
N ARG A 736 0.12 1.59 -20.71
CA ARG A 736 0.91 1.28 -19.51
C ARG A 736 2.34 0.93 -19.87
N GLN A 737 2.59 0.31 -21.01
CA GLN A 737 3.92 -0.14 -21.42
C GLN A 737 4.86 1.02 -21.78
N ASP A 738 4.30 2.14 -22.27
CA ASP A 738 5.05 3.34 -22.67
C ASP A 738 5.45 4.26 -21.51
N ARG A 739 5.04 3.94 -20.28
CA ARG A 739 5.32 4.80 -19.10
C ARG A 739 6.75 4.64 -18.63
N ILE A 740 7.31 5.68 -18.02
CA ILE A 740 8.56 5.55 -17.25
C ILE A 740 8.22 5.31 -15.78
N SER A 741 8.84 4.30 -15.20
CA SER A 741 8.70 3.95 -13.79
C SER A 741 10.08 3.79 -13.15
N THR A 742 10.22 4.24 -11.91
CA THR A 742 11.41 4.01 -11.11
C THR A 742 11.27 2.68 -10.37
N VAL A 743 12.16 1.73 -10.67
CA VAL A 743 12.37 0.53 -9.86
C VAL A 743 13.17 0.91 -8.64
N PHE A 744 12.80 0.45 -7.46
CA PHE A 744 13.56 0.68 -6.23
C PHE A 744 13.37 -0.45 -5.22
N GLY A 745 14.31 -0.58 -4.31
CA GLY A 745 14.27 -1.65 -3.32
C GLY A 745 15.45 -1.70 -2.38
N GLU A 746 15.55 -2.80 -1.66
CA GLU A 746 16.62 -3.05 -0.69
C GLU A 746 17.09 -4.50 -0.71
N ALA A 747 18.38 -4.69 -0.43
CA ALA A 747 19.01 -5.98 -0.22
C ALA A 747 19.37 -6.15 1.25
N ILE A 748 18.87 -7.21 1.88
CA ILE A 748 19.16 -7.58 3.28
C ILE A 748 20.01 -8.85 3.27
N GLY A 749 21.07 -8.85 4.07
CA GLY A 749 21.96 -9.99 4.24
C GLY A 749 21.69 -10.66 5.57
N ILE A 750 21.54 -11.99 5.53
CA ILE A 750 21.45 -12.85 6.70
C ILE A 750 22.58 -13.87 6.59
N ARG A 751 23.45 -13.92 7.61
CA ARG A 751 24.61 -14.80 7.60
C ARG A 751 24.80 -15.53 8.92
N LYS A 752 25.18 -16.80 8.83
CA LYS A 752 25.68 -17.59 9.95
C LYS A 752 27.08 -17.08 10.32
N GLN A 753 27.25 -16.69 11.57
CA GLN A 753 28.56 -16.32 12.13
C GLN A 753 29.19 -17.49 12.90
N SER A 754 28.35 -18.28 13.58
CA SER A 754 28.71 -19.53 14.25
C SER A 754 27.46 -20.40 14.35
N GLU A 755 27.58 -21.63 14.88
CA GLU A 755 26.48 -22.60 14.98
C GLU A 755 25.20 -22.08 15.65
N ASN A 756 25.31 -21.09 16.53
CA ASN A 756 24.19 -20.49 17.25
C ASN A 756 24.05 -18.98 17.06
N GLN A 757 24.80 -18.38 16.13
CA GLN A 757 24.82 -16.92 15.92
C GLN A 757 24.52 -16.55 14.48
N ILE A 758 23.44 -15.80 14.30
CA ILE A 758 23.01 -15.27 13.00
C ILE A 758 23.09 -13.75 13.02
N VAL A 759 23.64 -13.16 11.97
CA VAL A 759 23.71 -11.70 11.80
C VAL A 759 22.78 -11.28 10.67
N VAL A 760 21.91 -10.30 10.95
CA VAL A 760 21.02 -9.67 9.97
C VAL A 760 21.44 -8.21 9.79
N GLN A 761 21.59 -7.77 8.54
CA GLN A 761 21.92 -6.39 8.21
C GLN A 761 21.35 -5.93 6.87
N LEU A 762 21.05 -4.64 6.75
CA LEU A 762 20.89 -4.01 5.43
C LEU A 762 22.23 -4.09 4.70
N LEU A 763 22.26 -4.54 3.44
CA LEU A 763 23.45 -4.54 2.59
C LEU A 763 23.51 -3.29 1.73
N LYS A 764 22.45 -3.01 0.98
CA LYS A 764 22.31 -1.76 0.20
C LYS A 764 20.85 -1.51 -0.17
N THR A 765 20.56 -0.31 -0.61
CA THR A 765 19.34 0.04 -1.36
C THR A 765 19.68 0.30 -2.82
N PHE A 766 18.68 0.30 -3.68
CA PHE A 766 18.85 0.57 -5.10
C PHE A 766 17.65 1.34 -5.67
N SER A 767 17.88 2.12 -6.73
CA SER A 767 16.82 2.76 -7.52
C SER A 767 17.30 3.19 -8.91
N GLU A 768 16.49 2.94 -9.94
CA GLU A 768 16.78 3.34 -11.33
C GLU A 768 15.49 3.46 -12.17
N ASN A 769 15.52 4.28 -13.24
CA ASN A 769 14.38 4.61 -14.09
C ASN A 769 14.34 3.72 -15.34
N TYR A 770 13.17 3.17 -15.67
CA TYR A 770 12.97 2.28 -16.82
C TYR A 770 11.65 2.59 -17.54
N LEU A 771 11.63 2.34 -18.85
CA LEU A 771 10.37 2.15 -19.57
C LEU A 771 9.65 0.91 -19.01
N SER A 772 8.34 1.00 -18.84
CA SER A 772 7.57 -0.01 -18.11
C SER A 772 7.57 -1.37 -18.80
N ARG A 773 7.67 -1.41 -20.13
CA ARG A 773 7.91 -2.63 -20.92
C ARG A 773 9.20 -3.39 -20.57
N ASN A 774 10.21 -2.71 -20.04
CA ASN A 774 11.50 -3.32 -19.69
C ASN A 774 11.58 -3.70 -18.19
N LEU A 775 10.63 -3.23 -17.39
CA LEU A 775 10.70 -3.29 -15.94
C LEU A 775 10.55 -4.71 -15.40
N TYR A 776 9.82 -5.56 -16.12
CA TYR A 776 9.54 -6.96 -15.79
C TYR A 776 10.32 -7.94 -16.66
N THR A 777 11.38 -7.51 -17.35
CA THR A 777 12.14 -8.38 -18.27
C THR A 777 13.63 -8.35 -17.96
N GLU A 778 14.26 -7.18 -18.03
CA GLU A 778 15.70 -7.03 -17.82
C GLU A 778 16.09 -5.67 -17.18
N PRO A 779 15.61 -5.36 -15.96
CA PRO A 779 16.04 -4.18 -15.22
C PRO A 779 17.48 -4.37 -14.71
N SER A 780 18.43 -3.72 -15.37
CA SER A 780 19.88 -3.78 -15.06
C SER A 780 20.22 -3.66 -13.58
N ILE A 781 19.56 -2.77 -12.83
CA ILE A 781 19.85 -2.53 -11.42
C ILE A 781 19.61 -3.75 -10.54
N LEU A 782 18.66 -4.62 -10.91
CA LEU A 782 18.40 -5.86 -10.17
C LEU A 782 19.47 -6.91 -10.47
N ILE A 783 19.88 -7.02 -11.74
CA ILE A 783 20.95 -7.91 -12.19
C ILE A 783 22.26 -7.49 -11.49
N ASP A 784 22.63 -6.21 -11.55
CA ASP A 784 23.83 -5.67 -10.91
C ASP A 784 23.85 -5.91 -9.40
N VAL A 785 22.68 -5.85 -8.73
CA VAL A 785 22.58 -6.15 -7.30
C VAL A 785 22.75 -7.65 -7.03
N VAL A 786 22.14 -8.52 -7.83
CA VAL A 786 22.30 -9.98 -7.68
C VAL A 786 23.75 -10.39 -7.92
N ASP A 787 24.36 -9.92 -9.02
CA ASP A 787 25.75 -10.18 -9.39
C ASP A 787 26.69 -9.73 -8.26
N TYR A 788 26.54 -8.50 -7.77
CA TYR A 788 27.34 -7.99 -6.65
C TYR A 788 27.22 -8.87 -5.40
N LEU A 789 26.01 -9.30 -5.04
CA LEU A 789 25.81 -10.15 -3.87
C LEU A 789 26.39 -11.56 -4.06
N TYR A 790 26.35 -12.08 -5.28
CA TYR A 790 26.84 -13.40 -5.63
C TYR A 790 28.38 -13.44 -5.75
N GLU A 791 28.96 -12.53 -6.52
CA GLU A 791 30.39 -12.48 -6.85
C GLU A 791 31.20 -11.89 -5.69
N GLU A 792 30.84 -10.69 -5.22
CA GLU A 792 31.64 -9.95 -4.23
C GLU A 792 31.36 -10.41 -2.80
N LEU A 793 30.12 -10.74 -2.47
CA LEU A 793 29.72 -11.11 -1.10
C LEU A 793 29.49 -12.62 -0.89
N GLY A 794 29.55 -13.43 -1.95
CA GLY A 794 29.46 -14.88 -1.89
C GLY A 794 28.10 -15.43 -1.43
N TYR A 795 27.00 -14.75 -1.74
CA TYR A 795 25.64 -15.28 -1.50
C TYR A 795 25.26 -16.27 -2.62
N ARG A 796 24.56 -17.35 -2.27
CA ARG A 796 24.02 -18.34 -3.22
C ARG A 796 22.51 -18.49 -3.16
N HIS A 797 21.92 -18.22 -2.01
CA HIS A 797 20.48 -18.29 -1.79
C HIS A 797 19.87 -16.89 -1.74
N PHE A 798 18.82 -16.67 -2.53
CA PHE A 798 18.16 -15.37 -2.72
C PHE A 798 16.64 -15.50 -2.57
N LEU A 799 16.08 -14.96 -1.50
CA LEU A 799 14.65 -14.71 -1.38
C LEU A 799 14.30 -13.43 -2.15
N TYR A 800 13.67 -13.59 -3.32
CA TYR A 800 13.26 -12.48 -4.16
C TYR A 800 11.80 -12.11 -3.85
N ILE A 801 11.60 -10.93 -3.24
CA ILE A 801 10.35 -10.51 -2.63
C ILE A 801 9.72 -9.35 -3.38
N ALA A 802 8.52 -9.55 -3.90
CA ALA A 802 7.73 -8.53 -4.56
C ALA A 802 6.26 -8.56 -4.09
N LYS A 803 5.47 -7.58 -4.53
CA LYS A 803 4.02 -7.57 -4.31
C LYS A 803 3.39 -8.79 -4.99
N ALA A 804 2.35 -9.36 -4.38
CA ALA A 804 1.65 -10.52 -4.91
C ALA A 804 1.19 -10.30 -6.37
N PRO A 805 1.35 -11.32 -7.25
CA PRO A 805 0.97 -11.25 -8.67
C PRO A 805 -0.54 -11.47 -8.88
N PHE A 806 -1.34 -11.44 -7.81
CA PHE A 806 -2.77 -11.70 -7.90
C PHE A 806 -3.51 -10.67 -8.74
N THR A 807 -4.47 -11.16 -9.52
CA THR A 807 -5.36 -10.34 -10.31
C THR A 807 -6.72 -10.24 -9.63
N ASP A 808 -7.40 -9.11 -9.77
CA ASP A 808 -8.82 -9.02 -9.38
C ASP A 808 -9.75 -9.48 -10.54
N ASN A 809 -9.21 -10.24 -11.50
CA ASN A 809 -9.88 -10.62 -12.75
C ASN A 809 -10.41 -12.06 -12.72
N LEU A 810 -11.42 -12.37 -13.54
CA LEU A 810 -11.94 -13.73 -13.75
C LEU A 810 -11.19 -14.55 -14.81
N ASN A 811 -10.29 -13.93 -15.60
CA ASN A 811 -9.59 -14.46 -16.79
C ASN A 811 -10.51 -14.79 -17.96
N LEU A 812 -11.64 -14.09 -18.11
CA LEU A 812 -12.57 -14.32 -19.21
C LEU A 812 -11.98 -13.92 -20.57
N THR A 813 -11.16 -12.87 -20.63
CA THR A 813 -10.64 -12.28 -21.88
C THR A 813 -9.24 -12.75 -22.29
N LYS A 814 -8.68 -13.78 -21.65
CA LYS A 814 -7.25 -14.10 -21.79
C LYS A 814 -6.94 -15.13 -22.88
N GLN A 815 -5.89 -14.84 -23.65
CA GLN A 815 -5.05 -15.86 -24.28
C GLN A 815 -4.02 -16.33 -23.23
N VAL A 816 -3.65 -17.60 -23.28
CA VAL A 816 -2.98 -18.36 -22.20
C VAL A 816 -1.55 -17.90 -21.87
N ASP A 817 -0.93 -17.02 -22.67
CA ASP A 817 0.51 -16.71 -22.60
C ASP A 817 0.83 -15.22 -22.41
N ASN A 818 0.58 -14.63 -21.24
CA ASN A 818 1.07 -13.28 -20.94
C ASN A 818 1.90 -13.26 -19.65
N GLU A 819 3.22 -13.40 -19.79
CA GLU A 819 4.19 -13.38 -18.68
C GLU A 819 4.16 -12.08 -17.85
N ASP A 820 3.64 -10.99 -18.43
CA ASP A 820 3.50 -9.67 -17.80
C ASP A 820 2.62 -9.67 -16.53
N GLU A 821 1.78 -10.69 -16.34
CA GLU A 821 0.89 -10.80 -15.17
C GLU A 821 1.63 -11.08 -13.86
N PHE A 822 2.80 -11.68 -13.95
CA PHE A 822 3.62 -11.98 -12.79
C PHE A 822 4.44 -10.76 -12.34
N TYR A 823 4.40 -9.64 -13.07
CA TYR A 823 5.13 -8.42 -12.75
C TYR A 823 6.61 -8.70 -12.45
N PHE A 824 7.11 -8.32 -11.27
CA PHE A 824 8.49 -8.59 -10.84
C PHE A 824 8.79 -10.08 -10.61
N MET A 825 7.81 -10.97 -10.75
CA MET A 825 7.99 -12.42 -10.67
C MET A 825 7.91 -13.10 -12.04
N SER A 826 7.98 -12.34 -13.15
CA SER A 826 7.91 -12.90 -14.50
C SER A 826 9.01 -13.94 -14.76
N PRO A 827 8.72 -15.00 -15.53
CA PRO A 827 9.74 -15.97 -15.94
C PRO A 827 10.93 -15.31 -16.64
N THR A 828 10.69 -14.38 -17.56
CA THR A 828 11.75 -13.63 -18.24
C THR A 828 12.67 -12.90 -17.26
N LEU A 829 12.13 -12.19 -16.27
CA LEU A 829 12.97 -11.50 -15.29
C LEU A 829 13.79 -12.46 -14.45
N ILE A 830 13.16 -13.51 -13.92
CA ILE A 830 13.89 -14.47 -13.07
C ILE A 830 15.00 -15.16 -13.86
N LYS A 831 14.78 -15.48 -15.14
CA LYS A 831 15.81 -15.99 -16.05
C LYS A 831 16.98 -15.02 -16.19
N SER A 832 16.70 -13.73 -16.38
CA SER A 832 17.72 -12.68 -16.49
C SER A 832 18.56 -12.59 -15.22
N LEU A 833 17.97 -12.73 -14.03
CA LEU A 833 18.68 -12.69 -12.74
C LEU A 833 19.59 -13.92 -12.50
N GLN A 834 19.37 -15.04 -13.19
CA GLN A 834 20.21 -16.24 -13.06
C GLN A 834 21.29 -16.36 -14.14
N SER A 835 21.19 -15.55 -15.20
CA SER A 835 22.05 -15.66 -16.37
C SER A 835 23.52 -15.52 -16.00
N GLY A 836 24.32 -16.55 -16.30
CA GLY A 836 25.76 -16.57 -15.98
C GLY A 836 26.11 -17.01 -14.55
N LEU A 837 25.14 -17.42 -13.72
CA LEU A 837 25.34 -17.77 -12.31
C LEU A 837 24.93 -19.23 -12.04
N PRO A 838 25.84 -20.22 -12.14
CA PRO A 838 25.47 -21.64 -12.25
C PRO A 838 24.90 -22.28 -10.97
N ASP A 839 25.26 -21.81 -9.77
CA ASP A 839 24.82 -22.39 -8.48
C ASP A 839 23.88 -21.44 -7.70
N ILE A 840 23.36 -20.39 -8.36
CA ILE A 840 22.41 -19.47 -7.73
C ILE A 840 21.05 -20.13 -7.50
N LYS A 841 20.46 -19.89 -6.32
CA LYS A 841 19.14 -20.37 -5.92
C LYS A 841 18.25 -19.16 -5.67
N ILE A 842 17.33 -18.88 -6.59
CA ILE A 842 16.35 -17.80 -6.45
C ILE A 842 15.00 -18.39 -6.01
N TYR A 843 14.42 -17.78 -4.98
CA TYR A 843 13.13 -18.15 -4.40
C TYR A 843 12.16 -16.97 -4.57
N PRO A 844 11.31 -16.97 -5.61
CA PRO A 844 10.27 -15.96 -5.79
C PRO A 844 9.23 -16.05 -4.68
N VAL A 845 9.06 -14.99 -3.89
CA VAL A 845 8.18 -14.98 -2.71
C VAL A 845 7.35 -13.70 -2.68
N PHE A 846 6.06 -13.84 -2.43
CA PHE A 846 5.18 -12.70 -2.12
C PHE A 846 4.55 -12.90 -0.76
N PHE A 847 3.92 -11.83 -0.26
CA PHE A 847 3.27 -11.84 1.04
C PHE A 847 1.94 -11.11 1.00
N ASN A 848 1.04 -11.53 1.89
CA ASN A 848 -0.25 -10.88 2.12
C ASN A 848 -0.55 -10.81 3.60
N LYS A 849 -1.47 -9.92 3.98
CA LYS A 849 -1.94 -9.80 5.36
C LYS A 849 -3.38 -10.22 5.51
N TYR A 850 -3.62 -11.03 6.53
CA TYR A 850 -4.96 -11.30 7.04
C TYR A 850 -5.02 -11.09 8.55
N TYR A 851 -6.19 -11.30 9.13
CA TYR A 851 -6.45 -10.97 10.51
C TYR A 851 -7.08 -12.14 11.26
N VAL A 852 -6.64 -12.32 12.50
CA VAL A 852 -7.12 -13.36 13.42
C VAL A 852 -7.53 -12.77 14.76
N LYS A 853 -8.42 -13.47 15.46
CA LYS A 853 -8.84 -13.15 16.81
C LYS A 853 -8.05 -13.99 17.81
N LYS A 854 -7.46 -13.33 18.81
CA LYS A 854 -6.89 -14.01 19.99
C LYS A 854 -8.02 -14.51 20.88
N MET A 855 -7.98 -15.80 21.21
CA MET A 855 -8.94 -16.47 22.09
C MET A 855 -8.47 -16.48 23.55
N LYS A 856 -7.15 -16.43 23.77
CA LYS A 856 -6.51 -16.41 25.09
C LYS A 856 -5.40 -15.36 25.15
N THR A 857 -4.92 -15.07 26.36
CA THR A 857 -3.69 -14.29 26.55
C THR A 857 -2.53 -15.06 25.94
N LEU A 858 -1.67 -14.38 25.18
CA LEU A 858 -0.51 -14.96 24.55
C LEU A 858 0.75 -14.58 25.33
N ASP A 859 1.56 -15.58 25.66
CA ASP A 859 2.77 -15.39 26.47
C ASP A 859 4.05 -15.28 25.62
N GLN A 860 3.99 -15.70 24.36
CA GLN A 860 5.11 -15.64 23.42
C GLN A 860 5.14 -14.31 22.67
N VAL A 861 6.32 -13.94 22.18
CA VAL A 861 6.51 -12.70 21.41
C VAL A 861 6.00 -12.84 19.98
N SER A 862 6.18 -14.02 19.38
CA SER A 862 5.66 -14.37 18.07
C SER A 862 5.26 -15.83 17.99
N TYR A 863 4.35 -16.13 17.07
CA TYR A 863 3.95 -17.49 16.74
C TYR A 863 4.10 -17.71 15.24
N SER A 864 4.33 -18.96 14.82
CA SER A 864 4.45 -19.31 13.40
C SER A 864 3.73 -20.59 13.04
N LEU A 865 3.18 -20.69 11.83
CA LEU A 865 2.72 -21.94 11.21
C LEU A 865 3.60 -22.20 9.98
N LYS A 866 4.34 -23.32 9.99
CA LYS A 866 5.37 -23.64 8.97
C LYS A 866 5.05 -24.89 8.14
N ASP A 867 4.18 -25.75 8.66
CA ASP A 867 3.74 -26.96 7.98
C ASP A 867 2.90 -26.60 6.75
N THR A 868 3.46 -26.86 5.57
CA THR A 868 2.82 -26.53 4.30
C THR A 868 1.56 -27.36 4.06
N ALA A 869 1.50 -28.60 4.51
CA ALA A 869 0.30 -29.43 4.38
C ALA A 869 -0.87 -28.84 5.20
N LYS A 870 -0.57 -28.34 6.40
CA LYS A 870 -1.55 -27.62 7.24
C LYS A 870 -1.93 -26.25 6.66
N LEU A 871 -1.03 -25.61 5.91
CA LEU A 871 -1.28 -24.34 5.22
C LEU A 871 -2.13 -24.51 3.95
N LEU A 872 -2.10 -25.66 3.28
CA LEU A 872 -3.01 -25.96 2.16
C LEU A 872 -4.49 -25.90 2.59
N ASN A 873 -4.81 -26.23 3.85
CA ASN A 873 -6.16 -26.02 4.38
C ASN A 873 -6.60 -24.54 4.36
N LEU A 874 -5.64 -23.60 4.39
CA LEU A 874 -5.91 -22.17 4.28
C LEU A 874 -6.12 -21.74 2.83
N VAL A 875 -5.38 -22.31 1.88
CA VAL A 875 -5.48 -22.02 0.44
C VAL A 875 -5.24 -23.33 -0.32
N GLU A 876 -6.30 -23.92 -0.88
CA GLU A 876 -6.17 -25.07 -1.77
C GLU A 876 -5.97 -24.56 -3.19
N ASP A 877 -4.84 -24.93 -3.81
CA ASP A 877 -4.59 -24.67 -5.22
C ASP A 877 -4.56 -25.98 -6.02
N PRO A 878 -5.62 -26.26 -6.81
CA PRO A 878 -5.67 -27.43 -7.68
C PRO A 878 -4.57 -27.43 -8.75
N SER A 879 -4.17 -26.25 -9.21
CA SER A 879 -3.08 -26.08 -10.19
C SER A 879 -1.69 -26.20 -9.56
N LYS A 880 -1.62 -26.07 -8.22
CA LYS A 880 -0.39 -26.01 -7.41
C LYS A 880 0.57 -24.90 -7.85
N ASN A 881 0.07 -23.84 -8.48
CA ASN A 881 0.89 -22.73 -8.97
C ASN A 881 1.21 -21.72 -7.87
N VAL A 882 0.37 -21.60 -6.85
CA VAL A 882 0.55 -20.73 -5.68
C VAL A 882 0.52 -21.58 -4.42
N VAL A 883 1.59 -21.52 -3.62
CA VAL A 883 1.67 -22.29 -2.37
C VAL A 883 2.07 -21.40 -1.20
N VAL A 884 1.19 -21.33 -0.20
CA VAL A 884 1.48 -20.70 1.10
C VAL A 884 2.39 -21.62 1.90
N PHE A 885 3.53 -21.11 2.35
CA PHE A 885 4.54 -21.93 3.03
C PHE A 885 4.92 -21.43 4.43
N PHE A 886 4.51 -20.22 4.82
CA PHE A 886 4.82 -19.69 6.14
C PHE A 886 3.85 -18.58 6.58
N ASN A 887 3.24 -18.75 7.76
CA ASN A 887 2.46 -17.69 8.41
C ASN A 887 3.11 -17.26 9.72
N LEU A 888 3.31 -15.96 9.89
CA LEU A 888 3.88 -15.36 11.11
C LEU A 888 2.87 -14.47 11.81
N PHE A 889 2.78 -14.62 13.13
CA PHE A 889 1.79 -13.98 13.98
C PHE A 889 2.47 -13.15 15.07
N ASN A 890 1.88 -11.98 15.39
CA ASN A 890 2.34 -11.17 16.51
C ASN A 890 1.72 -11.67 17.83
N GLY A 891 2.57 -12.10 18.76
CA GLY A 891 2.14 -12.60 20.06
C GLY A 891 1.66 -11.50 21.00
N LEU A 892 2.18 -10.28 20.88
CA LEU A 892 1.80 -9.17 21.76
C LEU A 892 0.67 -8.32 21.17
N SER A 893 -0.22 -7.84 22.04
CA SER A 893 -1.17 -6.78 21.72
C SER A 893 -0.77 -5.54 22.51
N VAL A 894 -0.59 -4.40 21.84
CA VAL A 894 -0.36 -3.14 22.56
C VAL A 894 -1.63 -2.80 23.33
N THR A 895 -1.51 -2.61 24.64
CA THR A 895 -2.59 -2.11 25.48
C THR A 895 -2.90 -0.67 25.06
N THR A 896 -4.04 -0.50 24.38
CA THR A 896 -4.67 0.80 24.11
C THR A 896 -5.63 1.14 25.24
N THR A 897 -5.91 2.43 25.44
CA THR A 897 -6.91 2.91 26.41
C THR A 897 -8.31 2.36 26.10
N ASN A 898 -8.60 2.05 24.84
CA ASN A 898 -9.81 1.36 24.43
C ASN A 898 -9.52 -0.10 24.05
N LYS A 899 -10.15 -1.07 24.73
CA LYS A 899 -9.98 -2.51 24.47
C LYS A 899 -10.40 -2.93 23.05
N ASP A 900 -11.19 -2.10 22.38
CA ASP A 900 -11.75 -2.38 21.05
C ASP A 900 -10.85 -1.96 19.89
N ASP A 901 -9.86 -1.09 20.13
CA ASP A 901 -8.94 -0.60 19.09
C ASP A 901 -8.10 -1.73 18.47
N ARG A 902 -8.01 -2.89 19.14
CA ARG A 902 -7.23 -4.07 18.70
C ARG A 902 -7.99 -5.37 18.88
N PHE A 903 -9.27 -5.41 18.46
CA PHE A 903 -10.05 -6.64 18.52
C PHE A 903 -9.43 -7.78 17.68
N TYR A 904 -8.88 -7.46 16.50
CA TYR A 904 -8.17 -8.38 15.60
C TYR A 904 -6.66 -8.14 15.61
N ASN A 905 -5.90 -9.17 15.27
CA ASN A 905 -4.44 -9.14 15.19
C ASN A 905 -4.01 -9.56 13.79
N GLY A 906 -3.02 -8.87 13.22
CA GLY A 906 -2.53 -9.20 11.88
C GLY A 906 -1.72 -10.49 11.86
N VAL A 907 -1.72 -11.13 10.69
CA VAL A 907 -0.86 -12.25 10.32
C VAL A 907 -0.18 -11.89 9.00
N MET A 908 1.12 -12.19 8.90
CA MET A 908 1.85 -12.13 7.65
C MET A 908 1.87 -13.53 7.02
N SER A 909 1.36 -13.65 5.80
CA SER A 909 1.29 -14.91 5.05
C SER A 909 2.28 -14.85 3.89
N TYR A 910 3.20 -15.81 3.80
CA TYR A 910 4.18 -15.91 2.72
C TYR A 910 3.82 -17.05 1.77
N ALA A 911 3.91 -16.77 0.48
CA ALA A 911 3.63 -17.71 -0.58
C ALA A 911 4.66 -17.61 -1.71
N THR A 912 4.77 -18.68 -2.49
CA THR A 912 5.66 -18.79 -3.65
C THR A 912 4.89 -19.30 -4.86
N LEU A 913 5.52 -19.18 -6.03
CA LEU A 913 5.03 -19.67 -7.30
C LEU A 913 5.73 -20.97 -7.67
N LEU A 914 4.98 -22.01 -8.05
CA LEU A 914 5.50 -23.29 -8.55
C LEU A 914 4.98 -23.56 -9.95
N ASN A 915 5.64 -24.45 -10.69
CA ASN A 915 5.31 -24.88 -12.04
C ASN A 915 5.25 -23.77 -13.11
N ILE A 916 5.53 -22.52 -12.75
CA ILE A 916 5.50 -21.35 -13.64
C ILE A 916 6.85 -21.13 -14.35
N TYR A 917 7.94 -21.62 -13.77
CA TYR A 917 9.30 -21.33 -14.24
C TYR A 917 9.93 -22.47 -15.06
N GLN A 918 9.12 -23.22 -15.81
CA GLN A 918 9.61 -24.34 -16.62
C GLN A 918 10.69 -23.85 -17.61
N GLY A 919 11.87 -24.47 -17.57
CA GLY A 919 13.02 -24.07 -18.41
C GLY A 919 13.72 -22.77 -17.98
N VAL A 920 13.31 -22.18 -16.86
CA VAL A 920 13.94 -21.00 -16.22
C VAL A 920 14.60 -21.39 -14.91
N LEU A 921 13.82 -21.91 -13.96
CA LEU A 921 14.27 -22.40 -12.66
C LEU A 921 14.03 -23.90 -12.56
N ASP A 922 14.91 -24.60 -11.83
CA ASP A 922 14.54 -25.92 -11.34
C ASP A 922 13.57 -25.76 -10.15
N ASP A 923 12.30 -26.02 -10.43
CA ASP A 923 11.21 -26.08 -9.46
C ASP A 923 11.57 -26.95 -8.23
N GLN A 924 12.46 -27.94 -8.41
CA GLN A 924 12.99 -28.76 -7.32
C GLN A 924 13.63 -27.91 -6.22
N HIS A 925 14.39 -26.87 -6.56
CA HIS A 925 15.05 -26.04 -5.55
C HIS A 925 14.06 -25.17 -4.78
N ILE A 926 13.00 -24.64 -5.42
CA ILE A 926 11.94 -23.92 -4.72
C ILE A 926 11.24 -24.88 -3.75
N ARG A 927 10.94 -26.10 -4.20
CA ARG A 927 10.32 -27.14 -3.37
C ARG A 927 11.20 -27.52 -2.18
N GLU A 928 12.48 -27.75 -2.40
CA GLU A 928 13.45 -28.03 -1.34
C GLU A 928 13.60 -26.85 -0.36
N GLY A 929 13.67 -25.61 -0.85
CA GLY A 929 13.91 -24.44 -0.01
C GLY A 929 12.69 -23.95 0.76
N LEU A 930 11.47 -24.11 0.23
CA LEU A 930 10.26 -23.49 0.79
C LEU A 930 9.16 -24.49 1.17
N ILE A 931 9.09 -25.66 0.53
CA ILE A 931 7.93 -26.55 0.62
C ILE A 931 8.23 -27.79 1.47
N HIS A 932 9.21 -28.60 1.05
CA HIS A 932 9.59 -29.84 1.70
C HIS A 932 10.14 -29.57 3.10
N ASP A 933 9.74 -30.41 4.07
CA ASP A 933 10.19 -30.27 5.44
C ASP A 933 11.62 -30.82 5.59
N ASN A 934 12.60 -29.93 5.49
CA ASN A 934 14.03 -30.22 5.58
C ASN A 934 14.79 -29.08 6.30
N SER A 935 16.09 -29.25 6.56
CA SER A 935 16.90 -28.26 7.28
C SER A 935 16.98 -26.91 6.56
N LEU A 936 17.07 -26.91 5.23
CA LEU A 936 17.15 -25.69 4.42
C LEU A 936 15.89 -24.83 4.58
N LYS A 937 14.70 -25.43 4.48
CA LYS A 937 13.44 -24.74 4.74
C LYS A 937 13.41 -24.18 6.15
N GLN A 938 13.75 -24.99 7.16
CA GLN A 938 13.74 -24.53 8.55
C GLN A 938 14.70 -23.35 8.79
N ASP A 939 15.87 -23.34 8.14
CA ASP A 939 16.82 -22.22 8.19
C ASP A 939 16.24 -20.95 7.52
N ILE A 940 15.65 -21.09 6.32
CA ILE A 940 15.03 -19.97 5.60
C ILE A 940 13.89 -19.35 6.41
N LEU A 941 13.02 -20.17 7.00
CA LEU A 941 11.90 -19.70 7.83
C LEU A 941 12.40 -19.03 9.12
N GLN A 942 13.47 -19.54 9.71
CA GLN A 942 14.11 -18.91 10.86
C GLN A 942 14.72 -17.56 10.50
N TYR A 943 15.39 -17.47 9.36
CA TYR A 943 16.01 -16.25 8.86
C TYR A 943 14.96 -15.18 8.54
N LEU A 944 13.85 -15.56 7.91
CA LEU A 944 12.68 -14.70 7.73
C LEU A 944 12.15 -14.19 9.08
N THR A 945 12.00 -15.08 10.08
CA THR A 945 11.58 -14.69 11.42
C THR A 945 12.53 -13.66 12.03
N PHE A 946 13.84 -13.88 11.96
CA PHE A 946 14.84 -12.92 12.44
C PHE A 946 14.80 -11.58 11.71
N PHE A 947 14.44 -11.57 10.42
CA PHE A 947 14.23 -10.32 9.69
C PHE A 947 13.07 -9.48 10.26
N HIS A 948 11.96 -10.09 10.66
CA HIS A 948 10.88 -9.37 11.37
C HIS A 948 11.35 -8.79 12.72
N PHE A 949 12.17 -9.54 13.45
CA PHE A 949 12.80 -9.07 14.68
C PHE A 949 13.93 -8.06 14.45
N TYR A 950 14.52 -8.00 13.27
CA TYR A 950 15.51 -7.00 12.91
C TYR A 950 14.86 -5.62 12.75
N ARG A 951 13.68 -5.56 12.12
CA ARG A 951 12.96 -4.31 11.89
C ARG A 951 12.43 -3.65 13.17
N LEU A 952 11.79 -4.43 14.06
CA LEU A 952 11.08 -4.03 15.30
C LEU A 952 10.14 -2.80 15.22
N GLU A 953 9.00 -2.86 15.90
CA GLU A 953 8.03 -1.75 15.89
C GLU A 953 8.23 -0.72 17.02
N LYS A 954 8.64 -1.13 18.23
CA LYS A 954 8.78 -0.24 19.40
C LYS A 954 9.81 -0.74 20.42
N LYS A 955 10.30 0.17 21.28
CA LYS A 955 11.09 -0.19 22.47
C LYS A 955 10.20 -0.84 23.53
N LEU A 956 10.81 -1.80 24.23
CA LEU A 956 10.42 -2.48 25.47
C LEU A 956 9.48 -1.66 26.38
N VAL A 957 8.17 -1.81 26.24
CA VAL A 957 7.26 -1.52 27.36
C VAL A 957 7.36 -2.74 28.29
N ARG A 958 7.94 -2.56 29.49
CA ARG A 958 8.16 -3.65 30.47
C ARG A 958 9.01 -4.82 29.93
N ASN A 959 10.12 -4.55 29.24
CA ASN A 959 11.02 -5.58 28.68
C ASN A 959 10.40 -6.53 27.62
N LYS A 960 9.22 -6.22 27.06
CA LYS A 960 8.62 -7.03 25.98
C LYS A 960 8.82 -6.38 24.61
N ILE A 961 9.40 -7.10 23.66
CA ILE A 961 9.58 -6.65 22.26
C ILE A 961 8.32 -6.93 21.46
N GLN A 962 7.94 -6.03 20.55
CA GLN A 962 6.97 -6.32 19.51
C GLN A 962 7.67 -6.47 18.15
N ILE A 963 7.49 -7.61 17.48
CA ILE A 963 7.96 -7.80 16.11
C ILE A 963 7.28 -6.80 15.17
N LYS A 964 8.01 -6.34 14.14
CA LYS A 964 7.38 -5.63 13.03
C LYS A 964 6.77 -6.69 12.11
N LEU A 965 5.45 -6.80 12.13
CA LEU A 965 4.75 -7.85 11.39
C LEU A 965 4.90 -7.66 9.89
N ASP A 966 4.89 -6.41 9.41
CA ASP A 966 5.23 -6.09 8.04
C ASP A 966 6.59 -5.41 7.93
N PRO A 967 7.67 -6.17 7.68
CA PRO A 967 9.00 -5.62 7.57
C PRO A 967 9.24 -4.91 6.22
N TYR A 968 8.33 -5.08 5.24
CA TYR A 968 8.45 -4.60 3.86
C TYR A 968 7.76 -3.26 3.63
N ASP A 969 6.91 -2.79 4.54
CA ASP A 969 6.16 -1.52 4.51
C ASP A 969 6.97 -0.28 4.09
N ARG A 970 8.31 -0.30 4.23
CA ARG A 970 9.20 0.76 3.71
C ARG A 970 9.25 0.80 2.18
N VAL A 971 9.21 -0.36 1.53
CA VAL A 971 9.30 -0.56 0.07
C VAL A 971 7.93 -0.90 -0.53
N ILE A 972 7.22 -1.87 0.07
CA ILE A 972 5.93 -2.42 -0.40
C ILE A 972 4.88 -2.16 0.70
N GLY A 973 4.13 -1.06 0.59
CA GLY A 973 3.12 -0.66 1.58
C GLY A 973 2.45 0.68 1.29
N ASP A 974 1.38 1.01 2.01
CA ASP A 974 0.57 2.22 1.80
C ASP A 974 1.28 3.51 2.23
N ASP A 975 2.18 3.42 3.21
CA ASP A 975 3.05 4.53 3.64
C ASP A 975 4.52 4.27 3.25
N SER A 976 4.73 3.50 2.17
CA SER A 976 6.05 3.20 1.61
C SER A 976 6.71 4.40 0.92
N LEU A 977 7.95 4.20 0.48
CA LEU A 977 8.69 5.18 -0.32
C LEU A 977 7.93 5.60 -1.58
N ARG A 978 7.16 4.69 -2.20
CA ARG A 978 6.31 4.96 -3.38
C ARG A 978 5.42 6.19 -3.22
N LYS A 979 4.75 6.32 -2.07
CA LYS A 979 3.86 7.45 -1.78
C LYS A 979 4.65 8.68 -1.31
N LYS A 980 5.74 8.45 -0.58
CA LYS A 980 6.56 9.53 -0.01
C LYS A 980 7.40 10.26 -1.06
N SER A 981 7.75 9.63 -2.16
CA SER A 981 8.55 10.27 -3.21
C SER A 981 7.74 11.19 -4.12
N VAL A 982 6.40 11.12 -4.10
CA VAL A 982 5.53 11.83 -5.04
C VAL A 982 4.91 13.09 -4.44
N PHE A 983 4.92 14.18 -5.19
CA PHE A 983 4.18 15.42 -4.90
C PHE A 983 3.72 16.11 -6.19
N ASN A 984 2.84 17.10 -6.09
CA ASN A 984 2.29 17.79 -7.26
C ASN A 984 3.38 18.59 -8.00
N HIS A 985 3.38 18.46 -9.33
CA HIS A 985 4.21 19.27 -10.22
C HIS A 985 3.76 20.73 -10.22
N ILE A 986 4.52 21.62 -10.88
CA ILE A 986 4.28 23.07 -10.96
C ILE A 986 2.84 23.46 -11.38
N ASN A 987 2.18 22.63 -12.19
CA ASN A 987 0.81 22.87 -12.66
C ASN A 987 -0.28 22.49 -11.64
N GLY A 988 0.10 21.93 -10.48
CA GLY A 988 -0.78 21.48 -9.41
C GLY A 988 -1.58 20.20 -9.69
N LYS A 989 -1.52 19.66 -10.91
CA LYS A 989 -2.35 18.53 -11.38
C LYS A 989 -1.52 17.26 -11.64
N ALA A 990 -0.41 17.38 -12.34
CA ALA A 990 0.49 16.26 -12.63
C ALA A 990 1.32 15.90 -11.40
N ASN A 991 1.75 14.64 -11.31
CA ASN A 991 2.66 14.18 -10.27
C ASN A 991 4.13 14.35 -10.67
N PHE A 992 4.98 14.66 -9.71
CA PHE A 992 6.44 14.66 -9.79
C PHE A 992 7.02 13.62 -8.82
N ASN A 993 7.95 12.79 -9.29
CA ASN A 993 8.57 11.73 -8.50
C ASN A 993 10.01 12.09 -8.08
N SER A 994 10.20 12.59 -6.86
CA SER A 994 11.53 13.01 -6.38
C SER A 994 12.57 11.89 -6.30
N LEU A 995 12.15 10.63 -6.14
CA LEU A 995 13.09 9.50 -6.17
C LEU A 995 13.64 9.28 -7.59
N ALA A 996 12.79 9.39 -8.62
CA ALA A 996 13.20 9.27 -10.02
C ALA A 996 14.20 10.36 -10.40
N PHE A 997 13.84 11.60 -10.07
CA PHE A 997 14.66 12.78 -10.33
C PHE A 997 16.02 12.70 -9.63
N LEU A 998 16.05 12.39 -8.34
CA LEU A 998 17.31 12.31 -7.59
C LEU A 998 18.14 11.07 -7.96
N SER A 999 17.52 9.99 -8.43
CA SER A 999 18.25 8.84 -9.00
C SER A 999 18.96 9.24 -10.31
N GLU A 1000 18.31 10.06 -11.15
CA GLU A 1000 18.93 10.61 -12.35
C GLU A 1000 20.10 11.54 -12.01
N VAL A 1001 19.90 12.47 -11.07
CA VAL A 1001 20.97 13.33 -10.53
C VAL A 1001 22.14 12.49 -10.01
N ASN A 1002 21.88 11.45 -9.22
CA ASN A 1002 22.92 10.55 -8.72
C ASN A 1002 23.73 9.91 -9.85
N SER A 1003 23.05 9.50 -10.92
CA SER A 1003 23.68 8.86 -12.06
C SER A 1003 24.61 9.78 -12.87
N ILE A 1004 24.27 11.08 -12.92
CA ILE A 1004 25.08 12.12 -13.56
C ILE A 1004 26.35 12.40 -12.75
N LEU A 1005 26.21 12.46 -11.42
CA LEU A 1005 27.31 12.79 -10.52
C LEU A 1005 28.25 11.61 -10.24
N TYR A 1006 27.73 10.38 -10.24
CA TYR A 1006 28.50 9.17 -9.95
C TYR A 1006 28.24 8.04 -10.96
N PRO A 1007 28.68 8.21 -12.22
CA PRO A 1007 28.47 7.22 -13.28
C PRO A 1007 29.19 5.88 -13.03
N GLN A 1008 30.20 5.85 -12.17
CA GLN A 1008 30.90 4.60 -11.80
C GLN A 1008 30.03 3.65 -10.97
N ASN A 1009 29.00 4.15 -10.27
CA ASN A 1009 28.03 3.30 -9.59
C ASN A 1009 27.13 2.50 -10.56
N ARG A 1010 27.30 2.67 -11.89
CA ARG A 1010 26.59 1.96 -12.98
C ARG A 1010 27.48 1.03 -13.81
N ARG A 1011 28.78 0.92 -13.54
CA ARG A 1011 29.69 0.10 -14.37
C ARG A 1011 30.08 -1.18 -13.63
N ARG A 1012 29.96 -2.33 -14.30
CA ARG A 1012 30.71 -3.56 -13.98
C ARG A 1012 32.16 -3.16 -13.70
N PRO A 1013 32.78 -3.59 -12.58
CA PRO A 1013 34.23 -3.57 -12.50
C PRO A 1013 34.74 -4.43 -13.66
N GLN A 1014 35.36 -3.82 -14.66
CA GLN A 1014 36.22 -4.58 -15.55
C GLN A 1014 37.39 -5.07 -14.70
N SER A 1015 37.67 -6.36 -14.80
CA SER A 1015 38.76 -7.06 -14.14
C SER A 1015 40.11 -6.43 -14.53
N ASP A 1016 40.54 -5.40 -13.81
CA ASP A 1016 41.95 -5.03 -13.75
C ASP A 1016 42.59 -5.91 -12.68
N SER A 1017 43.22 -6.97 -13.16
CA SER A 1017 44.05 -7.89 -12.41
C SER A 1017 45.18 -7.15 -11.69
N THR A 1018 44.96 -6.74 -10.44
CA THR A 1018 46.04 -6.61 -9.46
C THR A 1018 45.55 -7.02 -8.07
N ASN A 1019 46.15 -8.10 -7.58
CA ASN A 1019 45.92 -8.71 -6.28
C ASN A 1019 46.06 -7.71 -5.12
N ASN A 1020 45.10 -7.73 -4.18
CA ASN A 1020 45.38 -7.86 -2.75
C ASN A 1020 44.08 -8.16 -1.97
N PRO A 1021 44.01 -9.26 -1.20
CA PRO A 1021 42.89 -9.55 -0.31
C PRO A 1021 43.11 -8.81 1.02
N VAL A 1022 42.14 -8.00 1.43
CA VAL A 1022 42.04 -7.56 2.82
C VAL A 1022 40.60 -7.77 3.26
N ASP A 1023 40.43 -8.63 4.27
CA ASP A 1023 39.20 -8.85 5.01
C ASP A 1023 38.47 -7.52 5.32
N GLN A 1024 37.21 -7.40 4.90
CA GLN A 1024 36.29 -6.32 5.27
C GLN A 1024 34.97 -6.86 5.84
#